data_AF-A0A836JW85-F1
#
_entry.id   AF-A0A836JW85-F1
#
_cell.length_a   1.000
_cell.length_b   1.000
_cell.length_c   1.000
_cell.angle_alpha   90.00
_cell.angle_beta   90.00
_cell.angle_gamma   90.00
#
_symmetry.space_group_name_H-M   'P 1'
#
loop_
_entity.id
_entity.type
_entity.pdbx_description
1 polymer ?
#
loop_
_entity_poly.entity_id
_entity_poly.type
_entity_poly.pdbx_seq_one_letter_code
_entity_poly.pdbx_strand_id
1 'polypeptide(L)'
;MIKICAPMVRYSKLQFRTLVRRYGCDICFTPMILADSFVQSSKARNNEFTTHEGDEPLIVQFAAKTVNDFVSASVMVAPYCNGVDLNCGCPQRWAMQEGYGADLLKKPELVKDLVYQVRNRIPKPFTVSAKIRLLKDICKTITLCQTLEKAGASFLTIHARTPEMRNEPIDLNNLKLLRDYVQLPLIANGDVKSLENAEFLFKESRCEGVMSARSILTNPALFSGYPVTPLVCVQDWLDITSTMSTEFQCFHHHLVFILCGNGLKVIVVCFVALSFAITTMLMLQILYTESIPQSSLHSIHGAVATDYSNCSQIGTKILTRLGNAVDAAVAATICMAVVAPHKTGFGGGGYIMIYNYKNYTRPIVIDFASNTTTGFFAEVGIRLPAVLIGLEFAQRAYGNLPWRNVVEPIIELTREGFIISKDLADEVSKNTDYEIFSTGPLNPGDRLQLQELTKMLDIVARYGAKALYNNTENYEILQNTTLNDKLLQQLANYEPTVTMAESSTLHRHTIYYPVHASFMQEVIEALENLPILAKNASTIESQALVAQTLMSVSLQSSQFLQYEEKRETYTGVMAMDWQDTYVSILTGLSSPFGRGNKMDGLPFFLDNIDNDDLSTFIPIIFHHNEKLCGLRGVLGSNDVFLNGQILYNLVVRALNVSAAIEHPRYYFAADGMVIENNQRHSMEAALQAQLDSIMSSLSHDISSIRSVNAIVKRKDSLSSHSDSRGNGIASRF
;
A
#
# COMPACT_ATOMS: atom_id res chain seq x y z
N MET A 1 -45.33 41.01 -24.43
CA MET A 1 -44.27 40.19 -25.07
C MET A 1 -44.67 38.73 -24.95
N ILE A 2 -44.92 38.04 -26.06
CA ILE A 2 -45.18 36.59 -26.04
C ILE A 2 -43.85 35.83 -25.98
N LYS A 3 -43.71 34.89 -25.05
CA LYS A 3 -42.49 34.10 -24.79
C LYS A 3 -42.64 32.69 -25.34
N ILE A 4 -41.72 32.28 -26.22
CA ILE A 4 -41.94 31.10 -27.07
C ILE A 4 -40.77 30.12 -27.00
N CYS A 5 -41.08 28.83 -26.79
CA CYS A 5 -40.13 27.74 -26.93
C CYS A 5 -40.05 27.31 -28.39
N ALA A 6 -38.86 27.43 -28.98
CA ALA A 6 -38.63 27.09 -30.39
C ALA A 6 -38.85 25.60 -30.67
N PRO A 7 -39.21 25.25 -31.92
CA PRO A 7 -39.11 23.88 -32.39
C PRO A 7 -37.65 23.48 -32.53
N MET A 8 -37.30 22.31 -31.99
CA MET A 8 -35.94 21.79 -31.99
C MET A 8 -35.95 20.33 -32.39
N VAL A 9 -35.04 19.94 -33.30
CA VAL A 9 -34.93 18.54 -33.75
C VAL A 9 -34.70 17.64 -32.53
N ARG A 10 -35.66 16.74 -32.26
CA ARG A 10 -35.68 15.75 -31.16
C ARG A 10 -35.85 16.27 -29.72
N TYR A 11 -35.76 17.57 -29.45
CA TYR A 11 -35.72 18.07 -28.05
C TYR A 11 -37.05 18.62 -27.51
N SER A 12 -37.84 19.36 -28.29
CA SER A 12 -39.07 19.99 -27.78
C SER A 12 -40.28 19.04 -27.65
N LYS A 13 -40.05 17.82 -27.14
CA LYS A 13 -41.08 16.80 -26.84
C LYS A 13 -41.96 17.21 -25.65
N LEU A 14 -43.08 16.51 -25.47
CA LEU A 14 -44.14 16.85 -24.52
C LEU A 14 -43.62 17.16 -23.12
N GLN A 15 -42.78 16.30 -22.54
CA GLN A 15 -42.24 16.49 -21.19
C GLN A 15 -41.47 17.80 -21.05
N PHE A 16 -40.68 18.16 -22.06
CA PHE A 16 -39.92 19.39 -22.03
C PHE A 16 -40.82 20.61 -22.20
N ARG A 17 -41.86 20.51 -23.04
CA ARG A 17 -42.88 21.57 -23.18
C ARG A 17 -43.63 21.79 -21.86
N THR A 18 -44.02 20.70 -21.18
CA THR A 18 -44.65 20.75 -19.85
C THR A 18 -43.74 21.45 -18.85
N LEU A 19 -42.43 21.18 -18.88
CA LEU A 19 -41.46 21.85 -18.01
C LEU A 19 -41.39 23.36 -18.30
N VAL A 20 -41.09 23.78 -19.54
CA VAL A 20 -40.90 25.21 -19.84
C VAL A 20 -42.17 26.05 -19.64
N ARG A 21 -43.36 25.44 -19.78
CA ARG A 21 -44.64 26.11 -19.46
C ARG A 21 -44.75 26.49 -17.98
N ARG A 22 -44.27 25.64 -17.05
CA ARG A 22 -44.20 25.97 -15.62
C ARG A 22 -43.33 27.20 -15.35
N TYR A 23 -42.40 27.49 -16.27
CA TYR A 23 -41.43 28.57 -16.15
C TYR A 23 -41.67 29.73 -17.14
N GLY A 24 -42.95 30.06 -17.38
CA GLY A 24 -43.34 31.29 -18.07
C GLY A 24 -43.19 31.25 -19.59
N CYS A 25 -43.22 30.06 -20.20
CA CYS A 25 -43.33 29.91 -21.65
C CYS A 25 -44.81 29.91 -22.08
N ASP A 26 -45.21 30.84 -22.93
CA ASP A 26 -46.61 31.02 -23.36
C ASP A 26 -46.98 30.05 -24.49
N ILE A 27 -46.13 29.94 -25.51
CA ILE A 27 -46.36 29.07 -26.67
C ILE A 27 -45.21 28.09 -26.81
N CYS A 28 -45.53 26.81 -26.98
CA CYS A 28 -44.55 25.77 -27.25
C CYS A 28 -44.75 25.17 -28.64
N PHE A 29 -43.64 24.78 -29.26
CA PHE A 29 -43.63 24.08 -30.53
C PHE A 29 -43.19 22.63 -30.31
N THR A 30 -43.72 21.70 -31.11
CA THR A 30 -43.21 20.32 -31.17
C THR A 30 -41.76 20.29 -31.68
N PRO A 31 -41.08 19.13 -31.65
CA PRO A 31 -39.91 18.94 -32.47
C PRO A 31 -40.26 19.14 -33.95
N MET A 32 -39.25 19.33 -34.80
CA MET A 32 -39.45 19.31 -36.24
C MET A 32 -39.81 17.90 -36.70
N ILE A 33 -41.03 17.70 -37.18
CA ILE A 33 -41.57 16.42 -37.64
C ILE A 33 -41.51 16.33 -39.16
N LEU A 34 -41.08 15.20 -39.73
CA LEU A 34 -41.13 14.98 -41.18
C LEU A 34 -42.58 14.67 -41.61
N ALA A 35 -43.16 15.50 -42.48
CA ALA A 35 -44.57 15.38 -42.87
C ALA A 35 -44.85 14.08 -43.63
N ASP A 36 -43.93 13.65 -44.50
CA ASP A 36 -44.04 12.41 -45.28
C ASP A 36 -44.21 11.18 -44.38
N SER A 37 -43.35 11.06 -43.37
CA SER A 37 -43.28 9.95 -42.43
C SER A 37 -44.48 9.96 -41.50
N PHE A 38 -44.95 11.16 -41.10
CA PHE A 38 -46.13 11.33 -40.26
C PHE A 38 -47.42 10.87 -40.94
N VAL A 39 -47.54 11.12 -42.25
CA VAL A 39 -48.68 10.69 -43.07
C VAL A 39 -48.61 9.19 -43.35
N GLN A 40 -47.45 8.68 -43.75
CA GLN A 40 -47.29 7.30 -44.23
C GLN A 40 -47.27 6.25 -43.11
N SER A 41 -46.83 6.60 -41.89
CA SER A 41 -46.59 5.63 -40.82
C SER A 41 -47.24 6.03 -39.51
N SER A 42 -48.18 5.21 -39.02
CA SER A 42 -48.77 5.36 -37.69
C SER A 42 -47.73 5.24 -36.58
N LYS A 43 -46.75 4.35 -36.75
CA LYS A 43 -45.64 4.17 -35.80
C LYS A 43 -44.77 5.42 -35.72
N ALA A 44 -44.39 6.00 -36.87
CA ALA A 44 -43.61 7.24 -36.90
C ALA A 44 -44.38 8.40 -36.26
N ARG A 45 -45.67 8.54 -36.60
CA ARG A 45 -46.55 9.55 -36.02
C ARG A 45 -46.65 9.45 -34.49
N ASN A 46 -46.89 8.26 -33.95
CA ASN A 46 -47.00 8.05 -32.49
C ASN A 46 -45.66 8.27 -31.76
N ASN A 47 -44.53 8.12 -32.45
CA ASN A 47 -43.20 8.35 -31.88
C ASN A 47 -42.80 9.84 -31.87
N GLU A 48 -43.17 10.57 -32.93
CA GLU A 48 -42.78 11.98 -33.12
C GLU A 48 -43.76 12.96 -32.47
N PHE A 49 -45.05 12.61 -32.37
CA PHE A 49 -46.08 13.48 -31.83
C PHE A 49 -46.81 12.86 -30.63
N THR A 50 -46.77 13.59 -29.52
CA THR A 50 -47.50 13.32 -28.28
C THR A 50 -47.96 14.65 -27.69
N THR A 51 -49.13 14.66 -27.08
CA THR A 51 -49.73 15.82 -26.40
C THR A 51 -50.64 15.37 -25.26
N HIS A 52 -51.09 16.31 -24.41
CA HIS A 52 -52.08 16.12 -23.36
C HIS A 52 -52.92 17.40 -23.18
N GLU A 53 -53.99 17.37 -22.39
CA GLU A 53 -54.89 18.53 -22.19
C GLU A 53 -54.17 19.81 -21.70
N GLY A 54 -53.13 19.69 -20.88
CA GLY A 54 -52.36 20.86 -20.41
C GLY A 54 -51.30 21.41 -21.37
N ASP A 55 -51.18 20.88 -22.60
CA ASP A 55 -50.16 21.31 -23.56
C ASP A 55 -50.77 22.24 -24.62
N GLU A 56 -51.27 23.38 -24.17
CA GLU A 56 -51.95 24.38 -24.97
C GLU A 56 -51.51 25.80 -24.54
N PRO A 57 -51.25 26.76 -25.46
CA PRO A 57 -51.28 26.65 -26.92
C PRO A 57 -50.08 25.91 -27.53
N LEU A 58 -50.32 24.93 -28.41
CA LEU A 58 -49.32 24.11 -29.09
C LEU A 58 -49.30 24.34 -30.60
N ILE A 59 -48.10 24.52 -31.16
CA ILE A 59 -47.87 24.59 -32.61
C ILE A 59 -47.04 23.40 -33.07
N VAL A 60 -47.52 22.66 -34.07
CA VAL A 60 -46.84 21.48 -34.60
C VAL A 60 -45.98 21.87 -35.80
N GLN A 61 -44.66 21.76 -35.68
CA GLN A 61 -43.77 22.11 -36.78
C GLN A 61 -43.49 20.92 -37.70
N PHE A 62 -43.76 21.09 -38.99
CA PHE A 62 -43.43 20.13 -40.02
C PHE A 62 -42.27 20.59 -40.93
N ALA A 63 -41.43 19.63 -41.32
CA ALA A 63 -40.60 19.72 -42.50
C ALA A 63 -41.34 19.02 -43.65
N ALA A 64 -41.68 19.80 -44.68
CA ALA A 64 -42.42 19.31 -45.84
C ALA A 64 -41.90 19.97 -47.12
N LYS A 65 -41.89 19.20 -48.22
CA LYS A 65 -41.46 19.66 -49.56
C LYS A 65 -42.54 19.47 -50.64
N THR A 66 -43.68 18.89 -50.26
CA THR A 66 -44.84 18.71 -51.15
C THR A 66 -46.10 19.23 -50.46
N VAL A 67 -47.02 19.79 -51.24
CA VAL A 67 -48.32 20.30 -50.75
C VAL A 67 -49.14 19.18 -50.12
N ASN A 68 -49.17 18.00 -50.77
CA ASN A 68 -49.99 16.89 -50.32
C ASN A 68 -49.60 16.40 -48.93
N ASP A 69 -48.29 16.24 -48.66
CA ASP A 69 -47.81 15.78 -47.36
C ASP A 69 -48.09 16.81 -46.27
N PHE A 70 -47.83 18.09 -46.54
CA PHE A 70 -48.03 19.14 -45.54
C PHE A 70 -49.51 19.33 -45.18
N VAL A 71 -50.39 19.36 -46.19
CA VAL A 71 -51.85 19.48 -45.97
C VAL A 71 -52.39 18.25 -45.25
N SER A 72 -52.00 17.05 -45.66
CA SER A 72 -52.45 15.81 -45.04
C SER A 72 -52.01 15.71 -43.58
N ALA A 73 -50.73 16.00 -43.29
CA ALA A 73 -50.21 16.01 -41.93
C ALA A 73 -50.91 17.06 -41.06
N SER A 74 -51.18 18.25 -41.62
CA SER A 74 -51.88 19.33 -40.92
C SER A 74 -53.30 18.96 -40.55
N VAL A 75 -54.06 18.34 -41.46
CA VAL A 75 -55.43 17.87 -41.19
C VAL A 75 -55.43 16.80 -40.11
N MET A 76 -54.47 15.86 -40.15
CA MET A 76 -54.37 14.79 -39.16
C MET A 76 -54.09 15.31 -37.74
N VAL A 77 -53.29 16.38 -37.60
CA VAL A 77 -52.89 16.89 -36.29
C VAL A 77 -53.80 18.00 -35.74
N ALA A 78 -54.59 18.66 -36.60
CA ALA A 78 -55.44 19.80 -36.24
C ALA A 78 -56.36 19.58 -35.01
N PRO A 79 -56.91 18.38 -34.73
CA PRO A 79 -57.71 18.15 -33.52
C PRO A 79 -56.91 18.20 -32.21
N TYR A 80 -55.57 18.17 -32.27
CA TYR A 80 -54.68 17.97 -31.12
C TYR A 80 -53.73 19.16 -30.87
N CYS A 81 -53.87 20.25 -31.62
CA CYS A 81 -53.05 21.45 -31.49
C CYS A 81 -53.79 22.70 -31.96
N ASN A 82 -53.21 23.89 -31.75
CA ASN A 82 -53.81 25.16 -32.15
C ASN A 82 -53.32 25.68 -33.50
N GLY A 83 -52.26 25.05 -34.03
CA GLY A 83 -51.72 25.42 -35.31
C GLY A 83 -50.60 24.51 -35.80
N VAL A 84 -50.21 24.75 -37.05
CA VAL A 84 -49.05 24.13 -37.71
C VAL A 84 -48.07 25.18 -38.18
N ASP A 85 -46.79 24.81 -38.18
CA ASP A 85 -45.69 25.65 -38.66
C ASP A 85 -44.88 24.91 -39.75
N LEU A 86 -44.52 25.62 -40.82
CA LEU A 86 -43.61 25.12 -41.84
C LEU A 86 -42.16 25.50 -41.50
N ASN A 87 -41.28 24.50 -41.38
CA ASN A 87 -39.85 24.74 -41.19
C ASN A 87 -39.17 25.14 -42.51
N CYS A 88 -38.88 26.42 -42.65
CA CYS A 88 -38.07 26.98 -43.74
C CYS A 88 -36.70 27.51 -43.24
N GLY A 89 -36.33 27.21 -41.99
CA GLY A 89 -35.23 27.88 -41.30
C GLY A 89 -34.08 26.97 -40.83
N CYS A 90 -34.22 25.65 -40.92
CA CYS A 90 -33.18 24.69 -40.51
C CYS A 90 -32.03 24.62 -41.53
N PRO A 91 -30.78 24.95 -41.16
CA PRO A 91 -29.64 24.93 -42.09
C PRO A 91 -28.85 23.59 -42.01
N GLN A 92 -29.43 22.53 -41.44
CA GLN A 92 -28.73 21.25 -41.33
C GLN A 92 -28.54 20.64 -42.71
N ARG A 93 -27.31 20.15 -42.99
CA ARG A 93 -26.93 19.68 -44.33
C ARG A 93 -27.86 18.60 -44.88
N TRP A 94 -28.19 17.60 -44.05
CA TRP A 94 -29.10 16.51 -44.44
C TRP A 94 -30.50 17.04 -44.80
N ALA A 95 -31.04 18.00 -44.04
CA ALA A 95 -32.36 18.56 -44.29
C ALA A 95 -32.39 19.34 -45.60
N MET A 96 -31.35 20.14 -45.87
CA MET A 96 -31.24 20.90 -47.12
C MET A 96 -31.01 19.99 -48.34
N GLN A 97 -30.22 18.92 -48.20
CA GLN A 97 -30.03 17.91 -49.26
C GLN A 97 -31.34 17.23 -49.65
N GLU A 98 -32.20 16.95 -48.66
CA GLU A 98 -33.52 16.38 -48.88
C GLU A 98 -34.58 17.40 -49.35
N GLY A 99 -34.23 18.68 -49.49
CA GLY A 99 -35.12 19.75 -49.93
C GLY A 99 -36.01 20.37 -48.85
N TYR A 100 -35.68 20.16 -47.57
CA TYR A 100 -36.37 20.73 -46.41
C TYR A 100 -35.61 21.95 -45.83
N GLY A 101 -36.23 22.62 -44.86
CA GLY A 101 -35.58 23.67 -44.07
C GLY A 101 -35.16 24.85 -44.93
N ALA A 102 -33.92 25.33 -44.76
CA ALA A 102 -33.41 26.51 -45.45
C ALA A 102 -33.31 26.36 -46.98
N ASP A 103 -33.40 25.14 -47.54
CA ASP A 103 -33.46 24.98 -49.00
C ASP A 103 -34.76 25.53 -49.60
N LEU A 104 -35.86 25.50 -48.83
CA LEU A 104 -37.16 26.05 -49.24
C LEU A 104 -37.11 27.57 -49.49
N LEU A 105 -36.16 28.29 -48.89
CA LEU A 105 -36.00 29.73 -49.12
C LEU A 105 -35.60 30.07 -50.57
N LYS A 106 -35.10 29.09 -51.33
CA LYS A 106 -34.82 29.23 -52.77
C LYS A 106 -36.06 29.01 -53.64
N LYS A 107 -37.17 28.55 -53.05
CA LYS A 107 -38.40 28.12 -53.73
C LYS A 107 -39.63 28.88 -53.18
N PRO A 108 -39.66 30.23 -53.25
CA PRO A 108 -40.69 31.04 -52.60
C PRO A 108 -42.12 30.70 -53.05
N GLU A 109 -42.33 30.38 -54.33
CA GLU A 109 -43.63 29.96 -54.85
C GLU A 109 -44.13 28.65 -54.21
N LEU A 110 -43.23 27.68 -54.00
CA LEU A 110 -43.58 26.44 -53.31
C LEU A 110 -43.98 26.70 -51.85
N VAL A 111 -43.25 27.58 -51.14
CA VAL A 111 -43.58 27.95 -49.75
C VAL A 111 -44.94 28.64 -49.67
N LYS A 112 -45.23 29.54 -50.62
CA LYS A 112 -46.55 30.16 -50.77
C LYS A 112 -47.65 29.11 -50.97
N ASP A 113 -47.45 28.18 -51.90
CA ASP A 113 -48.45 27.14 -52.20
C ASP A 113 -48.67 26.21 -51.01
N LEU A 114 -47.62 25.85 -50.28
CA LEU A 114 -47.71 25.05 -49.04
C LEU A 114 -48.60 25.74 -47.99
N VAL A 115 -48.36 27.02 -47.72
CA VAL A 115 -49.13 27.79 -46.72
C VAL A 115 -50.57 28.03 -47.18
N TYR A 116 -50.74 28.44 -48.44
CA TYR A 116 -52.05 28.74 -49.03
C TYR A 116 -52.99 27.53 -48.99
N GLN A 117 -52.47 26.35 -49.34
CA GLN A 117 -53.28 25.13 -49.40
C GLN A 117 -53.68 24.63 -48.01
N VAL A 118 -52.81 24.75 -47.00
CA VAL A 118 -53.18 24.43 -45.61
C VAL A 118 -54.25 25.40 -45.11
N ARG A 119 -54.09 26.71 -45.36
CA ARG A 119 -55.08 27.73 -44.95
C ARG A 119 -56.44 27.49 -45.60
N ASN A 120 -56.49 27.14 -46.88
CA ASN A 120 -57.75 26.82 -47.56
C ASN A 120 -58.39 25.55 -47.04
N ARG A 121 -57.59 24.56 -46.62
CA ARG A 121 -58.10 23.29 -46.10
C ARG A 121 -58.56 23.41 -44.64
N ILE A 122 -57.89 24.23 -43.84
CA ILE A 122 -58.14 24.40 -42.41
C ILE A 122 -58.36 25.90 -42.12
N PRO A 123 -59.64 26.34 -42.05
CA PRO A 123 -59.96 27.75 -41.87
C PRO A 123 -59.59 28.26 -40.46
N LYS A 124 -59.67 29.57 -40.27
CA LYS A 124 -59.54 30.21 -38.95
C LYS A 124 -60.61 29.65 -37.98
N PRO A 125 -60.32 29.53 -36.67
CA PRO A 125 -59.21 30.14 -35.91
C PRO A 125 -57.89 29.35 -35.91
N PHE A 126 -57.79 28.22 -36.62
CA PHE A 126 -56.56 27.43 -36.64
C PHE A 126 -55.37 28.21 -37.22
N THR A 127 -54.22 28.11 -36.56
CA THR A 127 -53.02 28.88 -36.92
C THR A 127 -52.18 28.16 -37.96
N VAL A 128 -51.75 28.88 -39.00
CA VAL A 128 -50.79 28.39 -40.00
C VAL A 128 -49.63 29.38 -40.02
N SER A 129 -48.43 28.94 -39.67
CA SER A 129 -47.24 29.80 -39.61
C SER A 129 -46.07 29.22 -40.41
N ALA A 130 -45.03 30.02 -40.58
CA ALA A 130 -43.75 29.54 -41.09
C ALA A 130 -42.60 30.16 -40.32
N LYS A 131 -41.54 29.37 -40.12
CA LYS A 131 -40.29 29.83 -39.54
C LYS A 131 -39.20 29.94 -40.60
N ILE A 132 -38.76 31.17 -40.86
CA ILE A 132 -37.75 31.48 -41.90
C ILE A 132 -36.45 32.04 -41.29
N ARG A 133 -35.43 32.13 -42.14
CA ARG A 133 -34.17 32.85 -41.89
C ARG A 133 -34.09 34.05 -42.85
N LEU A 134 -33.28 35.05 -42.49
CA LEU A 134 -33.00 36.17 -43.40
C LEU A 134 -32.25 35.69 -44.64
N LEU A 135 -32.58 36.25 -45.80
CA LEU A 135 -31.77 36.12 -47.00
C LEU A 135 -30.68 37.21 -47.01
N LYS A 136 -29.58 36.97 -47.73
CA LYS A 136 -28.50 37.97 -47.90
C LYS A 136 -29.03 39.31 -48.43
N ASP A 137 -30.05 39.23 -49.27
CA ASP A 137 -30.80 40.39 -49.76
C ASP A 137 -32.09 40.51 -48.94
N ILE A 138 -32.18 41.57 -48.14
CA ILE A 138 -33.33 41.83 -47.27
C ILE A 138 -34.62 42.06 -48.07
N CYS A 139 -34.55 42.64 -49.26
CA CYS A 139 -35.71 42.87 -50.12
C CYS A 139 -36.37 41.54 -50.49
N LYS A 140 -35.59 40.50 -50.76
CA LYS A 140 -36.13 39.14 -51.03
C LYS A 140 -36.83 38.55 -49.81
N THR A 141 -36.32 38.82 -48.61
CA THR A 141 -36.96 38.39 -47.36
C THR A 141 -38.30 39.12 -47.16
N ILE A 142 -38.34 40.44 -47.38
CA ILE A 142 -39.57 41.25 -47.32
C ILE A 142 -40.61 40.71 -48.30
N THR A 143 -40.23 40.50 -49.57
CA THR A 143 -41.12 39.96 -50.60
C THR A 143 -41.66 38.58 -50.21
N LEU A 144 -40.82 37.69 -49.69
CA LEU A 144 -41.27 36.37 -49.22
C LEU A 144 -42.29 36.51 -48.08
N CYS A 145 -42.02 37.32 -47.07
CA CYS A 145 -42.95 37.53 -45.95
C CYS A 145 -44.31 38.09 -46.41
N GLN A 146 -44.32 39.10 -47.29
CA GLN A 146 -45.55 39.66 -47.86
C GLN A 146 -46.32 38.64 -48.72
N THR A 147 -45.61 37.78 -49.44
CA THR A 147 -46.22 36.68 -50.19
C THR A 147 -46.90 35.67 -49.25
N LEU A 148 -46.25 35.31 -48.13
CA LEU A 148 -46.83 34.39 -47.14
C LEU A 148 -47.99 35.02 -46.36
N GLU A 149 -47.94 36.32 -46.10
CA GLU A 149 -49.04 37.10 -45.54
C GLU A 149 -50.27 37.04 -46.45
N LYS A 150 -50.11 37.28 -47.75
CA LYS A 150 -51.19 37.14 -48.75
C LYS A 150 -51.67 35.70 -48.92
N ALA A 151 -50.79 34.71 -48.73
CA ALA A 151 -51.15 33.30 -48.72
C ALA A 151 -51.99 32.89 -47.50
N GLY A 152 -52.11 33.75 -46.48
CA GLY A 152 -52.95 33.53 -45.32
C GLY A 152 -52.25 32.89 -44.12
N ALA A 153 -50.92 33.07 -44.02
CA ALA A 153 -50.20 32.83 -42.77
C ALA A 153 -50.81 33.65 -41.62
N SER A 154 -50.80 33.12 -40.41
CA SER A 154 -51.28 33.79 -39.19
C SER A 154 -50.19 34.59 -38.49
N PHE A 155 -48.95 34.11 -38.52
CA PHE A 155 -47.76 34.81 -38.05
C PHE A 155 -46.51 34.22 -38.73
N LEU A 156 -45.38 34.93 -38.67
CA LEU A 156 -44.09 34.42 -39.13
C LEU A 156 -43.04 34.49 -38.02
N THR A 157 -42.23 33.44 -37.90
CA THR A 157 -41.05 33.46 -37.02
C THR A 157 -39.81 33.76 -37.82
N ILE A 158 -39.13 34.86 -37.49
CA ILE A 158 -37.92 35.31 -38.19
C ILE A 158 -36.70 34.99 -37.32
N HIS A 159 -35.90 34.02 -37.76
CA HIS A 159 -34.55 33.89 -37.24
C HIS A 159 -33.67 34.93 -37.92
N ALA A 160 -33.26 35.95 -37.16
CA ALA A 160 -32.50 37.10 -37.65
C ALA A 160 -31.02 36.76 -37.99
N ARG A 161 -30.81 35.65 -38.70
CA ARG A 161 -29.53 35.15 -39.20
C ARG A 161 -29.74 34.57 -40.59
N THR A 162 -28.74 34.67 -41.44
CA THR A 162 -28.77 33.99 -42.74
C THR A 162 -28.53 32.48 -42.59
N PRO A 163 -28.84 31.65 -43.60
CA PRO A 163 -28.54 30.21 -43.57
C PRO A 163 -27.06 29.87 -43.40
N GLU A 164 -26.13 30.77 -43.74
CA GLU A 164 -24.69 30.59 -43.54
C GLU A 164 -24.26 30.84 -42.10
N MET A 165 -24.89 31.80 -41.42
CA MET A 165 -24.58 32.14 -40.03
C MET A 165 -24.97 31.00 -39.07
N ARG A 166 -24.06 30.65 -38.16
CA ARG A 166 -24.20 29.64 -37.12
C ARG A 166 -24.25 30.27 -35.72
N ASN A 167 -23.24 31.05 -35.37
CA ASN A 167 -23.01 31.57 -34.01
C ASN A 167 -22.80 33.10 -33.98
N GLU A 168 -22.74 33.74 -35.14
CA GLU A 168 -22.62 35.18 -35.33
C GLU A 168 -23.84 35.88 -34.69
N PRO A 169 -23.72 37.14 -34.24
CA PRO A 169 -24.85 37.88 -33.68
C PRO A 169 -26.03 37.98 -34.65
N ILE A 170 -27.25 38.11 -34.13
CA ILE A 170 -28.41 38.40 -34.98
C ILE A 170 -28.29 39.75 -35.69
N ASP A 171 -28.85 39.83 -36.89
CA ASP A 171 -29.01 41.07 -37.65
C ASP A 171 -30.31 41.79 -37.25
N LEU A 172 -30.21 42.52 -36.14
CA LEU A 172 -31.33 43.27 -35.57
C LEU A 172 -31.80 44.41 -36.47
N ASN A 173 -30.91 45.01 -37.25
CA ASN A 173 -31.25 46.13 -38.15
C ASN A 173 -32.16 45.65 -39.28
N ASN A 174 -31.80 44.55 -39.93
CA ASN A 174 -32.64 43.96 -40.97
C ASN A 174 -33.95 43.39 -40.42
N LEU A 175 -33.97 42.89 -39.17
CA LEU A 175 -35.22 42.51 -38.50
C LEU A 175 -36.15 43.71 -38.26
N LYS A 176 -35.61 44.83 -37.76
CA LYS A 176 -36.35 46.09 -37.56
C LYS A 176 -36.92 46.61 -38.88
N LEU A 177 -36.10 46.60 -39.94
CA LEU A 177 -36.50 47.00 -41.28
C LEU A 177 -37.63 46.10 -41.80
N LEU A 178 -37.49 44.77 -41.69
CA LEU A 178 -38.52 43.81 -42.11
C LEU A 178 -39.87 44.08 -41.42
N ARG A 179 -39.85 44.41 -40.12
CA ARG A 179 -41.07 44.71 -39.36
C ARG A 179 -41.83 45.92 -39.90
N ASP A 180 -41.16 46.91 -40.50
CA ASP A 180 -41.80 48.09 -41.10
C ASP A 180 -42.59 47.78 -42.39
N TYR A 181 -42.29 46.66 -43.06
CA TYR A 181 -42.89 46.29 -44.35
C TYR A 181 -43.87 45.10 -44.29
N VAL A 182 -44.00 44.43 -43.15
CA VAL A 182 -44.87 43.25 -42.96
C VAL A 182 -45.91 43.56 -41.88
N GLN A 183 -47.20 43.40 -42.19
CA GLN A 183 -48.28 43.75 -41.25
C GLN A 183 -48.62 42.57 -40.32
N LEU A 184 -48.39 41.35 -40.79
CA LEU A 184 -48.55 40.12 -40.03
C LEU A 184 -47.72 40.12 -38.74
N PRO A 185 -48.23 39.54 -37.63
CA PRO A 185 -47.43 39.37 -36.42
C PRO A 185 -46.12 38.61 -36.70
N LEU A 186 -45.03 39.16 -36.18
CA LEU A 186 -43.69 38.60 -36.29
C LEU A 186 -43.19 38.14 -34.92
N ILE A 187 -42.51 37.00 -34.91
CA ILE A 187 -41.78 36.50 -33.75
C ILE A 187 -40.30 36.58 -34.04
N ALA A 188 -39.56 37.30 -33.19
CA ALA A 188 -38.12 37.41 -33.28
C ALA A 188 -37.45 36.16 -32.68
N ASN A 189 -36.50 35.56 -33.41
CA ASN A 189 -35.74 34.41 -32.94
C ASN A 189 -34.23 34.64 -33.11
N GLY A 190 -33.47 34.30 -32.06
CA GLY A 190 -32.01 34.37 -32.01
C GLY A 190 -31.52 35.21 -30.83
N ASP A 191 -30.39 34.82 -30.24
CA ASP A 191 -29.72 35.49 -29.10
C ASP A 191 -30.54 35.74 -27.82
N VAL A 192 -31.69 35.08 -27.66
CA VAL A 192 -32.47 35.09 -26.41
C VAL A 192 -31.88 34.11 -25.39
N LYS A 193 -30.89 34.56 -24.60
CA LYS A 193 -30.18 33.74 -23.59
C LYS A 193 -30.66 33.96 -22.15
N SER A 194 -31.36 35.06 -21.89
CA SER A 194 -31.95 35.43 -20.60
C SER A 194 -33.30 36.13 -20.83
N LEU A 195 -34.09 36.31 -19.76
CA LEU A 195 -35.30 37.14 -19.82
C LEU A 195 -34.97 38.58 -20.26
N GLU A 196 -33.88 39.16 -19.76
CA GLU A 196 -33.41 40.49 -20.15
C GLU A 196 -33.09 40.57 -21.66
N ASN A 197 -32.43 39.56 -22.23
CA ASN A 197 -32.21 39.52 -23.68
C ASN A 197 -33.54 39.39 -24.46
N ALA A 198 -34.51 38.67 -23.90
CA ALA A 198 -35.84 38.55 -24.48
C ALA A 198 -36.56 39.91 -24.50
N GLU A 199 -36.53 40.63 -23.38
CA GLU A 199 -37.12 41.97 -23.23
C GLU A 199 -36.44 43.01 -24.11
N PHE A 200 -35.11 42.99 -24.16
CA PHE A 200 -34.33 43.83 -25.07
C PHE A 200 -34.72 43.55 -26.53
N LEU A 201 -34.72 42.29 -26.95
CA LEU A 201 -35.06 41.94 -28.32
C LEU A 201 -36.50 42.33 -28.66
N PHE A 202 -37.44 42.13 -27.74
CA PHE A 202 -38.84 42.54 -27.91
C PHE A 202 -38.96 44.06 -28.09
N LYS A 203 -38.33 44.85 -27.21
CA LYS A 203 -38.36 46.31 -27.26
C LYS A 203 -37.74 46.84 -28.56
N GLU A 204 -36.59 46.30 -28.94
CA GLU A 204 -35.87 46.78 -30.11
C GLU A 204 -36.49 46.31 -31.43
N SER A 205 -36.87 45.05 -31.55
CA SER A 205 -37.40 44.50 -32.82
C SER A 205 -38.82 44.98 -33.16
N ARG A 206 -39.61 45.40 -32.16
CA ARG A 206 -41.05 45.69 -32.29
C ARG A 206 -41.88 44.49 -32.77
N CYS A 207 -41.35 43.27 -32.61
CA CYS A 207 -42.06 42.02 -32.84
C CYS A 207 -43.00 41.71 -31.67
N GLU A 208 -44.10 40.98 -31.93
CA GLU A 208 -45.12 40.65 -30.93
C GLU A 208 -44.66 39.56 -29.94
N GLY A 209 -43.69 38.74 -30.35
CA GLY A 209 -43.12 37.68 -29.53
C GLY A 209 -41.64 37.45 -29.75
N VAL A 210 -41.03 36.75 -28.80
CA VAL A 210 -39.63 36.34 -28.80
C VAL A 210 -39.52 34.85 -28.55
N MET A 211 -38.68 34.20 -29.36
CA MET A 211 -38.51 32.76 -29.34
C MET A 211 -37.08 32.40 -28.94
N SER A 212 -36.93 31.54 -27.94
CA SER A 212 -35.64 30.95 -27.54
C SER A 212 -35.54 29.49 -27.98
N ALA A 213 -34.34 29.09 -28.42
CA ALA A 213 -34.04 27.74 -28.90
C ALA A 213 -32.97 27.06 -28.02
N ARG A 214 -31.69 27.13 -28.41
CA ARG A 214 -30.62 26.43 -27.68
C ARG A 214 -30.53 26.86 -26.21
N SER A 215 -30.80 28.11 -25.88
CA SER A 215 -30.67 28.62 -24.51
C SER A 215 -31.76 28.14 -23.56
N ILE A 216 -32.98 27.93 -24.05
CA ILE A 216 -34.06 27.39 -23.21
C ILE A 216 -33.82 25.90 -22.88
N LEU A 217 -33.08 25.15 -23.71
CA LEU A 217 -32.63 23.79 -23.35
C LEU A 217 -31.69 23.80 -22.14
N THR A 218 -30.77 24.76 -22.10
CA THR A 218 -29.80 24.86 -21.01
C THR A 218 -30.38 25.49 -19.74
N ASN A 219 -31.41 26.33 -19.90
CA ASN A 219 -32.13 26.96 -18.81
C ASN A 219 -33.63 26.98 -19.13
N PRO A 220 -34.37 25.92 -18.77
CA PRO A 220 -35.83 25.89 -18.95
C PRO A 220 -36.54 26.98 -18.16
N ALA A 221 -35.90 27.49 -17.10
CA ALA A 221 -36.40 28.56 -16.25
C ALA A 221 -36.10 29.99 -16.76
N LEU A 222 -35.55 30.11 -17.98
CA LEU A 222 -35.09 31.38 -18.58
C LEU A 222 -36.18 32.46 -18.55
N PHE A 223 -37.42 32.11 -18.91
CA PHE A 223 -38.51 33.08 -19.04
C PHE A 223 -39.13 33.54 -17.71
N SER A 224 -38.82 32.83 -16.61
CA SER A 224 -39.12 33.24 -15.24
C SER A 224 -38.03 34.14 -14.63
N GLY A 225 -37.01 34.53 -15.40
CA GLY A 225 -35.97 35.46 -14.95
C GLY A 225 -34.79 34.83 -14.22
N TYR A 226 -34.73 33.50 -14.13
CA TYR A 226 -33.59 32.83 -13.51
C TYR A 226 -32.34 32.93 -14.39
N PRO A 227 -31.18 33.31 -13.83
CA PRO A 227 -29.93 33.43 -14.59
C PRO A 227 -29.36 32.06 -15.01
N VAL A 228 -29.66 31.01 -14.25
CA VAL A 228 -29.30 29.60 -14.47
C VAL A 228 -30.46 28.71 -14.04
N THR A 229 -30.47 27.43 -14.46
CA THR A 229 -31.54 26.52 -14.06
C THR A 229 -31.56 26.33 -12.53
N PRO A 230 -32.65 26.68 -11.82
CA PRO A 230 -32.74 26.44 -10.39
C PRO A 230 -32.90 24.95 -10.11
N LEU A 231 -32.44 24.47 -8.95
CA LEU A 231 -32.55 23.05 -8.57
C LEU A 231 -34.00 22.54 -8.58
N VAL A 232 -34.96 23.40 -8.23
CA VAL A 232 -36.39 23.08 -8.30
C VAL A 232 -36.82 22.73 -9.74
N CYS A 233 -36.28 23.41 -10.74
CA CYS A 233 -36.55 23.09 -12.15
C CYS A 233 -35.93 21.75 -12.58
N VAL A 234 -34.79 21.38 -11.99
CA VAL A 234 -34.20 20.05 -12.19
C VAL A 234 -35.11 18.98 -11.58
N GLN A 235 -35.60 19.22 -10.36
CA GLN A 235 -36.53 18.31 -9.69
C GLN A 235 -37.84 18.17 -10.49
N ASP A 236 -38.42 19.28 -10.96
CA ASP A 236 -39.60 19.27 -11.82
C ASP A 236 -39.39 18.41 -13.08
N TRP A 237 -38.20 18.46 -13.69
CA TRP A 237 -37.87 17.61 -14.82
C TRP A 237 -37.88 16.11 -14.46
N LEU A 238 -37.30 15.75 -13.32
CA LEU A 238 -37.32 14.37 -12.82
C LEU A 238 -38.76 13.91 -12.54
N ASP A 239 -39.57 14.77 -11.91
CA ASP A 239 -40.95 14.45 -11.55
C ASP A 239 -41.83 14.27 -12.81
N ILE A 240 -41.73 15.18 -13.78
CA ILE A 240 -42.45 15.08 -15.06
C ILE A 240 -42.06 13.81 -15.82
N THR A 241 -40.76 13.51 -15.89
CA THR A 241 -40.28 12.33 -16.63
C THR A 241 -40.53 11.01 -15.91
N SER A 242 -40.75 11.03 -14.59
CA SER A 242 -41.18 9.86 -13.82
C SER A 242 -42.67 9.53 -14.00
N THR A 243 -43.50 10.55 -14.27
CA THR A 243 -44.95 10.41 -14.42
C THR A 243 -45.38 10.20 -15.88
N MET A 244 -44.56 10.66 -16.83
CA MET A 244 -44.81 10.56 -18.26
C MET A 244 -43.74 9.69 -18.94
N SER A 245 -44.16 8.68 -19.71
CA SER A 245 -43.24 7.80 -20.44
C SER A 245 -42.24 8.59 -21.30
N THR A 246 -40.97 8.54 -20.92
CA THR A 246 -39.89 9.29 -21.57
C THR A 246 -38.80 8.33 -22.03
N GLU A 247 -38.42 8.39 -23.30
CA GLU A 247 -37.30 7.62 -23.82
C GLU A 247 -36.00 8.05 -23.12
N PHE A 248 -35.20 7.08 -22.65
CA PHE A 248 -33.99 7.34 -21.86
C PHE A 248 -33.02 8.33 -22.53
N GLN A 249 -32.82 8.23 -23.85
CA GLN A 249 -31.95 9.16 -24.57
C GLN A 249 -32.47 10.61 -24.53
N CYS A 250 -33.79 10.80 -24.63
CA CYS A 250 -34.43 12.10 -24.50
C CYS A 250 -34.29 12.64 -23.07
N PHE A 251 -34.58 11.78 -22.07
CA PHE A 251 -34.38 12.08 -20.65
C PHE A 251 -32.95 12.57 -20.35
N HIS A 252 -31.98 11.74 -20.73
CA HIS A 252 -30.57 11.95 -20.44
C HIS A 252 -30.05 13.22 -21.12
N HIS A 253 -30.33 13.44 -22.41
CA HIS A 253 -29.84 14.63 -23.10
C HIS A 253 -30.38 15.93 -22.51
N HIS A 254 -31.67 15.99 -22.16
CA HIS A 254 -32.23 17.16 -21.51
C HIS A 254 -31.65 17.37 -20.12
N LEU A 255 -31.50 16.32 -19.33
CA LEU A 255 -30.87 16.42 -18.01
C LEU A 255 -29.43 16.95 -18.12
N VAL A 256 -28.67 16.50 -19.13
CA VAL A 256 -27.34 17.06 -19.42
C VAL A 256 -27.44 18.53 -19.83
N PHE A 257 -28.34 18.93 -20.72
CA PHE A 257 -28.46 20.37 -21.05
C PHE A 257 -28.81 21.22 -19.82
N ILE A 258 -29.73 20.74 -18.98
CA ILE A 258 -30.22 21.39 -17.77
C ILE A 258 -29.13 21.55 -16.70
N LEU A 259 -28.39 20.49 -16.40
CA LEU A 259 -27.33 20.47 -15.39
C LEU A 259 -26.02 21.08 -15.89
N CYS A 260 -25.69 20.82 -17.15
CA CYS A 260 -24.39 21.09 -17.75
C CYS A 260 -24.45 22.22 -18.77
N GLY A 261 -25.30 23.23 -18.60
CA GLY A 261 -25.31 24.42 -19.47
C GLY A 261 -23.90 25.01 -19.70
N ASN A 262 -23.04 24.96 -18.68
CA ASN A 262 -21.57 25.18 -18.76
C ASN A 262 -20.74 23.95 -18.34
N GLY A 263 -21.32 22.75 -18.29
CA GLY A 263 -20.71 21.57 -17.68
C GLY A 263 -19.41 21.11 -18.35
N LEU A 264 -19.21 21.39 -19.63
CA LEU A 264 -17.89 21.19 -20.25
C LEU A 264 -16.82 22.09 -19.62
N LYS A 265 -17.16 23.35 -19.27
CA LYS A 265 -16.24 24.24 -18.55
C LYS A 265 -16.00 23.75 -17.13
N VAL A 266 -17.02 23.25 -16.44
CA VAL A 266 -16.87 22.70 -15.08
C VAL A 266 -15.99 21.45 -15.12
N ILE A 267 -16.22 20.52 -16.05
CA ILE A 267 -15.39 19.33 -16.24
C ILE A 267 -13.95 19.76 -16.57
N VAL A 268 -13.74 20.68 -17.53
CA VAL A 268 -12.41 21.18 -17.88
C VAL A 268 -11.74 21.87 -16.69
N VAL A 269 -12.45 22.68 -15.90
CA VAL A 269 -11.90 23.32 -14.70
C VAL A 269 -11.56 22.30 -13.62
N CYS A 270 -12.40 21.30 -13.38
CA CYS A 270 -12.11 20.21 -12.45
C CYS A 270 -10.91 19.39 -12.90
N PHE A 271 -10.79 19.09 -14.20
CA PHE A 271 -9.62 18.39 -14.75
C PHE A 271 -8.36 19.25 -14.69
N VAL A 272 -8.45 20.56 -14.97
CA VAL A 272 -7.30 21.47 -14.84
C VAL A 272 -6.89 21.64 -13.38
N ALA A 273 -7.84 21.77 -12.45
CA ALA A 273 -7.57 21.87 -11.01
C ALA A 273 -7.01 20.55 -10.46
N LEU A 274 -7.54 19.41 -10.90
CA LEU A 274 -7.02 18.08 -10.57
C LEU A 274 -5.62 17.90 -11.14
N SER A 275 -5.38 18.29 -12.40
CA SER A 275 -4.04 18.28 -13.00
C SER A 275 -3.10 19.20 -12.23
N PHE A 276 -3.50 20.42 -11.86
CA PHE A 276 -2.65 21.33 -11.09
C PHE A 276 -2.38 20.79 -9.68
N ALA A 277 -3.38 20.22 -8.99
CA ALA A 277 -3.24 19.58 -7.70
C ALA A 277 -2.32 18.35 -7.76
N ILE A 278 -2.49 17.48 -8.77
CA ILE A 278 -1.61 16.33 -9.00
C ILE A 278 -0.21 16.82 -9.34
N THR A 279 -0.03 17.81 -10.21
CA THR A 279 1.30 18.30 -10.63
C THR A 279 2.01 19.02 -9.48
N THR A 280 1.28 19.78 -8.65
CA THR A 280 1.83 20.42 -7.45
C THR A 280 2.11 19.40 -6.35
N MET A 281 1.27 18.39 -6.14
CA MET A 281 1.59 17.24 -5.28
C MET A 281 2.80 16.48 -5.82
N LEU A 282 2.92 16.25 -7.13
CA LEU A 282 4.06 15.58 -7.74
C LEU A 282 5.33 16.42 -7.64
N MET A 283 5.23 17.75 -7.81
CA MET A 283 6.35 18.67 -7.66
C MET A 283 6.75 18.84 -6.20
N LEU A 284 5.80 18.95 -5.27
CA LEU A 284 6.07 18.91 -3.83
C LEU A 284 6.66 17.56 -3.46
N GLN A 285 6.16 16.46 -4.01
CA GLN A 285 6.74 15.14 -3.81
C GLN A 285 8.14 15.07 -4.42
N ILE A 286 8.43 15.61 -5.60
CA ILE A 286 9.79 15.62 -6.17
C ILE A 286 10.73 16.54 -5.35
N LEU A 287 10.26 17.70 -4.91
CA LEU A 287 11.03 18.70 -4.16
C LEU A 287 11.24 18.31 -2.68
N TYR A 288 10.29 17.62 -2.06
CA TYR A 288 10.39 17.09 -0.68
C TYR A 288 10.86 15.63 -0.63
N THR A 289 10.81 14.89 -1.74
CA THR A 289 11.36 13.52 -1.89
C THR A 289 12.71 13.57 -2.63
N GLU A 290 13.48 14.63 -2.43
CA GLU A 290 14.95 14.57 -2.58
C GLU A 290 15.63 13.83 -1.40
N SER A 291 14.89 13.04 -0.61
CA SER A 291 15.49 12.16 0.41
C SER A 291 15.17 10.67 0.30
N ILE A 292 14.29 10.17 -0.58
CA ILE A 292 14.08 8.70 -0.72
C ILE A 292 13.70 8.28 -2.16
N PRO A 293 14.62 7.71 -2.95
CA PRO A 293 14.31 7.17 -4.28
C PRO A 293 13.44 5.90 -4.19
N GLN A 294 12.25 5.90 -4.83
CA GLN A 294 11.30 4.77 -4.87
C GLN A 294 11.78 3.53 -5.65
N SER A 295 12.98 3.53 -6.24
CA SER A 295 13.63 2.30 -6.74
C SER A 295 14.23 1.43 -5.63
N SER A 296 14.31 1.93 -4.40
CA SER A 296 14.91 1.23 -3.25
C SER A 296 13.96 0.33 -2.47
N LEU A 297 12.63 0.46 -2.62
CA LEU A 297 11.68 -0.29 -1.79
C LEU A 297 11.59 -1.78 -2.15
N HIS A 298 11.93 -2.16 -3.38
CA HIS A 298 12.09 -3.57 -3.78
C HIS A 298 13.39 -4.22 -3.25
N SER A 299 14.27 -3.44 -2.59
CA SER A 299 15.58 -3.89 -2.13
C SER A 299 15.72 -4.01 -0.61
N ILE A 300 14.73 -3.58 0.17
CA ILE A 300 14.76 -3.70 1.63
C ILE A 300 14.33 -5.12 2.00
N HIS A 301 15.32 -5.98 2.25
CA HIS A 301 15.14 -7.35 2.73
C HIS A 301 16.05 -7.59 3.93
N GLY A 302 15.61 -8.42 4.86
CA GLY A 302 16.42 -8.78 6.02
C GLY A 302 15.87 -9.99 6.74
N ALA A 303 16.66 -10.54 7.66
CA ALA A 303 16.26 -11.70 8.43
C ALA A 303 16.81 -11.63 9.84
N VAL A 304 16.07 -12.24 10.75
CA VAL A 304 16.50 -12.48 12.13
C VAL A 304 16.18 -13.93 12.48
N ALA A 305 17.16 -14.64 13.03
CA ALA A 305 17.04 -16.03 13.43
C ALA A 305 17.43 -16.18 14.91
N THR A 306 16.54 -16.76 15.70
CA THR A 306 16.67 -16.99 17.16
C THR A 306 15.98 -18.29 17.54
N ASP A 307 16.21 -18.78 18.76
CA ASP A 307 15.56 -19.99 19.28
C ASP A 307 14.08 -19.79 19.62
N TYR A 308 13.56 -18.56 19.51
CA TYR A 308 12.16 -18.26 19.82
C TYR A 308 11.50 -17.41 18.72
N SER A 309 10.43 -17.95 18.14
CA SER A 309 9.76 -17.34 16.99
C SER A 309 9.31 -15.88 17.22
N ASN A 310 8.85 -15.54 18.42
CA ASN A 310 8.45 -14.18 18.79
C ASN A 310 9.64 -13.20 18.80
N CYS A 311 10.82 -13.62 19.25
CA CYS A 311 12.02 -12.80 19.26
C CYS A 311 12.55 -12.57 17.84
N SER A 312 12.52 -13.59 16.98
CA SER A 312 12.78 -13.42 15.55
C SER A 312 11.81 -12.41 14.90
N GLN A 313 10.53 -12.47 15.23
CA GLN A 313 9.51 -11.54 14.72
C GLN A 313 9.67 -10.11 15.25
N ILE A 314 10.09 -9.94 16.51
CA ILE A 314 10.42 -8.62 17.06
C ILE A 314 11.60 -8.02 16.28
N GLY A 315 12.65 -8.80 16.04
CA GLY A 315 13.80 -8.37 15.25
C GLY A 315 13.40 -7.96 13.82
N THR A 316 12.55 -8.73 13.13
CA THR A 316 12.09 -8.33 11.79
C THR A 316 11.16 -7.11 11.81
N LYS A 317 10.35 -6.91 12.85
CA LYS A 317 9.59 -5.66 13.05
C LYS A 317 10.49 -4.44 13.27
N ILE A 318 11.68 -4.62 13.84
CA ILE A 318 12.68 -3.55 13.92
C ILE A 318 13.23 -3.23 12.52
N LEU A 319 13.55 -4.26 11.73
CA LEU A 319 13.99 -4.08 10.33
C LEU A 319 12.93 -3.36 9.48
N THR A 320 11.64 -3.69 9.66
CA THR A 320 10.54 -3.04 8.90
C THR A 320 10.37 -1.56 9.25
N ARG A 321 10.85 -1.14 10.42
CA ARG A 321 10.88 0.25 10.88
C ARG A 321 12.18 0.98 10.51
N LEU A 322 12.90 0.48 9.52
CA LEU A 322 14.17 1.02 9.01
C LEU A 322 15.35 0.92 10.01
N GLY A 323 15.23 0.07 11.03
CA GLY A 323 16.39 -0.34 11.83
C GLY A 323 17.31 -1.27 11.05
N ASN A 324 18.60 -1.24 11.34
CA ASN A 324 19.58 -2.11 10.68
C ASN A 324 19.70 -3.47 11.39
N ALA A 325 20.59 -4.34 10.92
CA ALA A 325 20.81 -5.67 11.50
C ALA A 325 21.26 -5.60 12.97
N VAL A 326 21.97 -4.55 13.39
CA VAL A 326 22.40 -4.36 14.78
C VAL A 326 21.20 -4.04 15.67
N ASP A 327 20.34 -3.09 15.26
CA ASP A 327 19.10 -2.77 16.00
C ASP A 327 18.23 -4.03 16.17
N ALA A 328 18.08 -4.79 15.08
CA ALA A 328 17.24 -5.98 15.04
C ALA A 328 17.79 -7.13 15.90
N ALA A 329 19.10 -7.39 15.83
CA ALA A 329 19.76 -8.38 16.66
C ALA A 329 19.68 -7.99 18.14
N VAL A 330 19.94 -6.73 18.49
CA VAL A 330 19.87 -6.25 19.87
C VAL A 330 18.46 -6.41 20.45
N ALA A 331 17.41 -5.97 19.74
CA ALA A 331 16.03 -6.17 20.19
C ALA A 331 15.70 -7.66 20.40
N ALA A 332 16.12 -8.51 19.47
CA ALA A 332 15.90 -9.94 19.55
C ALA A 332 16.66 -10.58 20.72
N THR A 333 17.88 -10.15 21.04
CA THR A 333 18.63 -10.63 22.22
C THR A 333 17.99 -10.19 23.54
N ILE A 334 17.49 -8.95 23.64
CA ILE A 334 16.75 -8.51 24.83
C ILE A 334 15.47 -9.35 24.99
N CYS A 335 14.77 -9.65 23.90
CA CYS A 335 13.63 -10.56 23.92
C CYS A 335 14.03 -11.96 24.40
N MET A 336 15.14 -12.52 23.92
CA MET A 336 15.64 -13.82 24.36
C MET A 336 15.92 -13.87 25.86
N ALA A 337 16.52 -12.83 26.43
CA ALA A 337 16.75 -12.71 27.88
C ALA A 337 15.46 -12.66 28.71
N VAL A 338 14.33 -12.28 28.10
CA VAL A 338 13.01 -12.30 28.75
C VAL A 338 12.35 -13.68 28.63
N VAL A 339 12.38 -14.30 27.45
CA VAL A 339 11.56 -15.49 27.15
C VAL A 339 12.28 -16.80 27.41
N ALA A 340 13.61 -16.78 27.48
CA ALA A 340 14.46 -17.93 27.77
C ALA A 340 15.45 -17.63 28.91
N PRO A 341 14.96 -17.22 30.11
CA PRO A 341 15.81 -16.84 31.25
C PRO A 341 16.67 -17.99 31.80
N HIS A 342 16.35 -19.24 31.44
CA HIS A 342 17.16 -20.41 31.74
C HIS A 342 18.39 -20.56 30.83
N LYS A 343 18.38 -19.92 29.65
CA LYS A 343 19.50 -19.95 28.69
C LYS A 343 20.34 -18.68 28.72
N THR A 344 19.70 -17.52 28.76
CA THR A 344 20.39 -16.23 28.77
C THR A 344 19.65 -15.27 29.68
N GLY A 345 20.34 -14.26 30.19
CA GLY A 345 19.74 -13.30 31.11
C GLY A 345 20.57 -12.04 31.22
N PHE A 346 19.96 -10.98 31.73
CA PHE A 346 20.63 -9.69 31.89
C PHE A 346 21.80 -9.73 32.90
N GLY A 347 21.85 -10.78 33.74
CA GLY A 347 22.95 -11.05 34.66
C GLY A 347 24.21 -11.67 34.05
N GLY A 348 24.16 -12.07 32.78
CA GLY A 348 25.25 -12.80 32.13
C GLY A 348 26.24 -11.92 31.36
N GLY A 349 26.86 -12.54 30.36
CA GLY A 349 27.78 -11.90 29.42
C GLY A 349 27.68 -12.51 28.01
N GLY A 350 28.57 -12.09 27.12
CA GLY A 350 28.59 -12.61 25.75
C GLY A 350 29.51 -11.86 24.79
N TYR A 351 29.31 -12.16 23.51
CA TYR A 351 30.07 -11.59 22.40
C TYR A 351 29.13 -11.17 21.27
N ILE A 352 29.42 -10.04 20.65
CA ILE A 352 28.75 -9.56 19.44
C ILE A 352 29.78 -9.44 18.33
N MET A 353 29.55 -10.06 17.18
CA MET A 353 30.33 -9.82 15.97
C MET A 353 29.49 -9.06 14.96
N ILE A 354 30.03 -7.93 14.46
CA ILE A 354 29.38 -7.08 13.47
C ILE A 354 30.30 -6.94 12.25
N TYR A 355 29.73 -7.16 11.07
CA TYR A 355 30.44 -6.98 9.81
C TYR A 355 29.55 -6.25 8.81
N ASN A 356 30.10 -5.22 8.16
CA ASN A 356 29.46 -4.64 6.98
C ASN A 356 30.28 -5.00 5.74
N TYR A 357 29.71 -5.84 4.88
CA TYR A 357 30.40 -6.37 3.70
C TYR A 357 30.76 -5.30 2.67
N LYS A 358 30.07 -4.15 2.67
CA LYS A 358 30.33 -3.03 1.75
C LYS A 358 31.46 -2.12 2.22
N ASN A 359 31.81 -2.15 3.51
CA ASN A 359 32.86 -1.28 4.06
C ASN A 359 34.28 -1.83 3.82
N TYR A 360 34.42 -3.09 3.40
CA TYR A 360 35.71 -3.77 3.16
C TYR A 360 36.67 -3.78 4.37
N THR A 361 36.17 -3.54 5.58
CA THR A 361 36.92 -3.62 6.85
C THR A 361 36.67 -4.97 7.51
N ARG A 362 37.61 -5.50 8.31
CA ARG A 362 37.37 -6.72 9.08
C ARG A 362 36.17 -6.56 10.02
N PRO A 363 35.47 -7.66 10.37
CA PRO A 363 34.45 -7.63 11.40
C PRO A 363 35.02 -7.16 12.73
N ILE A 364 34.20 -6.44 13.48
CA ILE A 364 34.49 -6.09 14.87
C ILE A 364 33.88 -7.15 15.78
N VAL A 365 34.51 -7.35 16.93
CA VAL A 365 34.03 -8.18 18.02
C VAL A 365 33.92 -7.30 19.26
N ILE A 366 32.73 -7.24 19.84
CA ILE A 366 32.44 -6.57 21.11
C ILE A 366 32.35 -7.68 22.16
N ASP A 367 33.34 -7.70 23.05
CA ASP A 367 33.47 -8.63 24.16
C ASP A 367 32.95 -7.98 25.44
N PHE A 368 31.89 -8.56 25.98
CA PHE A 368 31.32 -8.22 27.28
C PHE A 368 31.19 -9.49 28.15
N ALA A 369 32.12 -10.43 28.00
CA ALA A 369 32.24 -11.65 28.79
C ALA A 369 33.58 -11.70 29.55
N SER A 370 34.71 -11.46 28.89
CA SER A 370 36.03 -11.74 29.48
C SER A 370 36.35 -10.83 30.68
N ASN A 371 35.97 -9.55 30.61
CA ASN A 371 36.20 -8.59 31.69
C ASN A 371 35.11 -8.61 32.78
N THR A 372 34.29 -9.68 32.85
CA THR A 372 33.20 -9.81 33.83
C THR A 372 33.54 -10.74 34.99
N THR A 373 34.70 -11.41 34.93
CA THR A 373 35.20 -12.35 35.95
C THR A 373 36.25 -11.76 36.89
N THR A 374 36.49 -10.45 36.81
CA THR A 374 37.47 -9.73 37.64
C THR A 374 36.85 -8.52 38.34
N GLY A 375 37.57 -7.96 39.34
CA GLY A 375 37.11 -6.80 40.12
C GLY A 375 36.18 -7.17 41.29
N PHE A 376 35.46 -6.18 41.83
CA PHE A 376 34.66 -6.33 43.05
C PHE A 376 33.50 -7.31 42.91
N PHE A 377 32.89 -7.39 41.72
CA PHE A 377 31.88 -8.42 41.42
C PHE A 377 32.45 -9.82 41.61
N ALA A 378 33.69 -10.03 41.18
CA ALA A 378 34.35 -11.31 41.33
C ALA A 378 34.74 -11.67 42.75
N GLU A 379 35.07 -10.68 43.58
CA GLU A 379 35.34 -10.88 45.01
C GLU A 379 34.13 -11.47 45.77
N VAL A 380 32.91 -11.26 45.27
CA VAL A 380 31.67 -11.84 45.82
C VAL A 380 31.14 -13.04 45.03
N GLY A 381 31.90 -13.53 44.05
CA GLY A 381 31.56 -14.69 43.24
C GLY A 381 30.41 -14.46 42.24
N ILE A 382 30.13 -13.20 41.90
CA ILE A 382 29.07 -12.81 40.97
C ILE A 382 29.71 -12.29 39.69
N ARG A 383 29.21 -12.71 38.53
CA ARG A 383 29.64 -12.13 37.25
C ARG A 383 29.07 -10.72 37.11
N LEU A 384 29.88 -9.79 36.59
CA LEU A 384 29.37 -8.45 36.26
C LEU A 384 28.23 -8.55 35.22
N PRO A 385 27.01 -8.05 35.52
CA PRO A 385 25.86 -8.17 34.63
C PRO A 385 26.01 -7.26 33.40
N ALA A 386 26.59 -7.79 32.33
CA ALA A 386 27.12 -6.99 31.22
C ALA A 386 26.23 -6.99 29.97
N VAL A 387 25.24 -7.87 29.87
CA VAL A 387 24.42 -8.06 28.65
C VAL A 387 23.76 -6.76 28.19
N LEU A 388 23.02 -6.05 29.05
CA LEU A 388 22.36 -4.79 28.64
C LEU A 388 23.36 -3.70 28.26
N ILE A 389 24.51 -3.63 28.94
CA ILE A 389 25.56 -2.64 28.65
C ILE A 389 26.19 -2.94 27.29
N GLY A 390 26.52 -4.20 27.01
CA GLY A 390 27.09 -4.64 25.73
C GLY A 390 26.13 -4.41 24.55
N LEU A 391 24.84 -4.71 24.75
CA LEU A 391 23.80 -4.51 23.75
C LEU A 391 23.53 -3.02 23.49
N GLU A 392 23.43 -2.19 24.52
CA GLU A 392 23.28 -0.74 24.37
C GLU A 392 24.50 -0.11 23.70
N PHE A 393 25.72 -0.54 24.08
CA PHE A 393 26.95 -0.08 23.45
C PHE A 393 26.94 -0.37 21.94
N ALA A 394 26.63 -1.62 21.54
CA ALA A 394 26.54 -2.01 20.14
C ALA A 394 25.46 -1.21 19.37
N GLN A 395 24.27 -1.05 19.97
CA GLN A 395 23.15 -0.32 19.36
C GLN A 395 23.47 1.16 19.19
N ARG A 396 24.05 1.81 20.19
CA ARG A 396 24.40 3.24 20.10
C ARG A 396 25.54 3.50 19.12
N ALA A 397 26.50 2.57 19.02
CA ALA A 397 27.66 2.72 18.14
C ALA A 397 27.35 2.36 16.68
N TYR A 398 26.50 1.35 16.44
CA TYR A 398 26.31 0.75 15.11
C TYR A 398 24.84 0.60 14.68
N GLY A 399 23.86 0.99 15.51
CA GLY A 399 22.43 0.98 15.19
C GLY A 399 21.95 2.26 14.50
N ASN A 400 20.77 2.20 13.88
CA ASN A 400 20.13 3.33 13.20
C ASN A 400 18.98 3.94 14.00
N LEU A 401 18.33 3.17 14.90
CA LEU A 401 17.16 3.64 15.63
C LEU A 401 17.52 4.29 16.97
N PRO A 402 16.63 5.11 17.56
CA PRO A 402 16.76 5.49 18.96
C PRO A 402 16.68 4.24 19.87
N TRP A 403 17.56 4.13 20.86
CA TRP A 403 17.60 3.02 21.84
C TRP A 403 16.22 2.63 22.36
N ARG A 404 15.42 3.63 22.77
CA ARG A 404 14.04 3.41 23.25
C ARG A 404 13.19 2.60 22.27
N ASN A 405 13.29 2.87 20.97
CA ASN A 405 12.48 2.20 19.95
C ASN A 405 12.89 0.73 19.76
N VAL A 406 14.13 0.38 20.11
CA VAL A 406 14.65 -1.00 20.07
C VAL A 406 14.13 -1.80 21.27
N VAL A 407 14.01 -1.18 22.44
CA VAL A 407 13.56 -1.84 23.69
C VAL A 407 12.03 -1.89 23.82
N GLU A 408 11.30 -0.90 23.31
CA GLU A 408 9.83 -0.76 23.47
C GLU A 408 9.02 -2.04 23.13
N PRO A 409 9.30 -2.78 22.03
CA PRO A 409 8.54 -4.00 21.73
C PRO A 409 8.68 -5.09 22.80
N ILE A 410 9.78 -5.10 23.56
CA ILE A 410 10.02 -6.06 24.64
C ILE A 410 9.30 -5.61 25.92
N ILE A 411 9.18 -4.29 26.15
CA ILE A 411 8.34 -3.74 27.23
C ILE A 411 6.88 -4.15 27.01
N GLU A 412 6.38 -4.06 25.78
CA GLU A 412 5.03 -4.54 25.42
C GLU A 412 4.91 -6.06 25.65
N LEU A 413 5.89 -6.85 25.20
CA LEU A 413 5.89 -8.30 25.39
C LEU A 413 5.85 -8.72 26.87
N THR A 414 6.64 -8.08 27.74
CA THR A 414 6.65 -8.39 29.18
C THR A 414 5.35 -7.98 29.88
N ARG A 415 4.72 -6.89 29.43
CA ARG A 415 3.44 -6.38 29.94
C ARG A 415 2.27 -7.26 29.54
N GLU A 416 2.19 -7.66 28.28
CA GLU A 416 1.13 -8.54 27.75
C GLU A 416 1.36 -10.00 28.17
N GLY A 417 2.62 -10.36 28.39
CA GLY A 417 3.09 -11.70 28.68
C GLY A 417 3.40 -12.52 27.44
N PHE A 418 4.25 -13.54 27.61
CA PHE A 418 4.65 -14.47 26.55
C PHE A 418 4.21 -15.89 26.88
N ILE A 419 4.18 -16.74 25.85
CA ILE A 419 3.83 -18.16 26.01
C ILE A 419 5.05 -18.93 26.48
N ILE A 420 4.90 -19.66 27.59
CA ILE A 420 5.95 -20.49 28.17
C ILE A 420 6.26 -21.65 27.22
N SER A 421 7.53 -21.77 26.84
CA SER A 421 7.99 -22.90 26.02
C SER A 421 8.07 -24.17 26.84
N LYS A 422 8.05 -25.31 26.14
CA LYS A 422 8.28 -26.61 26.79
C LYS A 422 9.63 -26.65 27.51
N ASP A 423 10.66 -26.14 26.87
CA ASP A 423 12.03 -26.13 27.39
C ASP A 423 12.16 -25.30 28.69
N LEU A 424 11.55 -24.12 28.74
CA LEU A 424 11.51 -23.31 29.97
C LEU A 424 10.74 -24.03 31.08
N ALA A 425 9.56 -24.58 30.78
CA ALA A 425 8.76 -25.31 31.77
C ALA A 425 9.48 -26.56 32.29
N ASP A 426 10.12 -27.33 31.41
CA ASP A 426 10.89 -28.52 31.76
C ASP A 426 12.07 -28.13 32.67
N GLU A 427 12.78 -27.03 32.41
CA GLU A 427 13.88 -26.58 33.28
C GLU A 427 13.37 -26.06 34.64
N VAL A 428 12.28 -25.29 34.67
CA VAL A 428 11.65 -24.86 35.93
C VAL A 428 11.15 -26.06 36.75
N SER A 429 10.64 -27.11 36.11
CA SER A 429 10.14 -28.30 36.83
C SER A 429 11.22 -29.05 37.62
N LYS A 430 12.51 -28.87 37.27
CA LYS A 430 13.64 -29.51 37.94
C LYS A 430 13.94 -28.88 39.31
N ASN A 431 13.49 -27.64 39.56
CA ASN A 431 13.70 -26.93 40.82
C ASN A 431 12.56 -25.92 41.05
N THR A 432 11.73 -26.14 42.08
CA THR A 432 10.47 -25.40 42.30
C THR A 432 10.64 -24.02 42.95
N ASP A 433 11.84 -23.66 43.36
CA ASP A 433 12.07 -22.58 44.30
C ASP A 433 12.49 -21.25 43.63
N TYR A 434 12.38 -21.13 42.31
CA TYR A 434 12.70 -19.87 41.60
C TYR A 434 11.71 -18.75 41.94
N GLU A 435 12.22 -17.68 42.56
CA GLU A 435 11.45 -16.53 43.06
C GLU A 435 10.61 -15.84 41.97
N ILE A 436 11.12 -15.76 40.73
CA ILE A 436 10.41 -15.12 39.61
C ILE A 436 9.16 -15.89 39.17
N PHE A 437 9.08 -17.19 39.50
CA PHE A 437 8.00 -18.09 39.11
C PHE A 437 7.20 -18.61 40.32
N SER A 438 7.25 -17.92 41.46
CA SER A 438 6.61 -18.31 42.74
C SER A 438 5.07 -18.41 42.71
N THR A 439 4.43 -18.23 41.54
CA THR A 439 2.98 -18.32 41.35
C THR A 439 2.46 -19.75 41.15
N GLY A 440 3.34 -20.77 41.15
CA GLY A 440 2.97 -22.18 41.00
C GLY A 440 3.69 -22.87 39.82
N PRO A 441 3.41 -24.16 39.56
CA PRO A 441 4.05 -24.90 38.47
C PRO A 441 3.72 -24.27 37.12
N LEU A 442 4.75 -23.96 36.33
CA LEU A 442 4.62 -23.43 34.98
C LEU A 442 4.37 -24.58 34.00
N ASN A 443 3.31 -24.51 33.20
CA ASN A 443 3.06 -25.49 32.15
C ASN A 443 3.42 -24.91 30.77
N PRO A 444 3.91 -25.75 29.84
CA PRO A 444 4.06 -25.34 28.45
C PRO A 444 2.73 -24.82 27.89
N GLY A 445 2.74 -23.65 27.26
CA GLY A 445 1.54 -23.02 26.71
C GLY A 445 0.86 -22.00 27.63
N ASP A 446 1.20 -21.96 28.92
CA ASP A 446 0.72 -20.92 29.83
C ASP A 446 1.27 -19.55 29.43
N ARG A 447 0.55 -18.47 29.81
CA ARG A 447 0.98 -17.10 29.58
C ARG A 447 1.63 -16.54 30.84
N LEU A 448 2.89 -16.10 30.73
CA LEU A 448 3.64 -15.50 31.83
C LEU A 448 3.82 -14.00 31.64
N GLN A 449 3.47 -13.21 32.66
CA GLN A 449 3.67 -11.76 32.71
C GLN A 449 4.73 -11.42 33.77
N LEU A 450 5.64 -10.50 33.44
CA LEU A 450 6.76 -10.11 34.30
C LEU A 450 6.74 -8.60 34.58
N GLN A 451 5.84 -8.16 35.47
CA GLN A 451 5.58 -6.74 35.76
C GLN A 451 6.82 -5.97 36.23
N GLU A 452 7.62 -6.55 37.13
CA GLU A 452 8.84 -5.89 37.62
C GLU A 452 9.89 -5.76 36.51
N LEU A 453 9.98 -6.74 35.61
CA LEU A 453 10.85 -6.68 34.45
C LEU A 453 10.38 -5.62 33.44
N THR A 454 9.06 -5.45 33.27
CA THR A 454 8.49 -4.35 32.46
C THR A 454 8.93 -2.98 32.98
N LYS A 455 8.88 -2.76 34.30
CA LYS A 455 9.31 -1.49 34.92
C LYS A 455 10.81 -1.26 34.71
N MET A 456 11.62 -2.29 34.89
CA MET A 456 13.06 -2.23 34.63
C MET A 456 13.33 -1.82 33.18
N LEU A 457 12.72 -2.50 32.22
CA LEU A 457 12.96 -2.24 30.80
C LEU A 457 12.47 -0.83 30.38
N ASP A 458 11.42 -0.30 31.00
CA ASP A 458 10.99 1.10 30.78
C ASP A 458 12.03 2.11 31.28
N ILE A 459 12.67 1.86 32.44
CA ILE A 459 13.79 2.67 32.93
C ILE A 459 14.97 2.57 31.97
N VAL A 460 15.35 1.35 31.57
CA VAL A 460 16.46 1.11 30.64
C VAL A 460 16.22 1.78 29.29
N ALA A 461 14.99 1.74 28.77
CA ALA A 461 14.64 2.37 27.51
C ALA A 461 14.72 3.91 27.55
N ARG A 462 14.40 4.52 28.71
CA ARG A 462 14.42 5.99 28.88
C ARG A 462 15.80 6.55 29.22
N TYR A 463 16.54 5.84 30.07
CA TYR A 463 17.74 6.37 30.71
C TYR A 463 19.01 5.58 30.39
N GLY A 464 18.90 4.46 29.67
CA GLY A 464 20.01 3.57 29.32
C GLY A 464 20.25 2.47 30.37
N ALA A 465 21.07 1.49 30.02
CA ALA A 465 21.37 0.32 30.86
C ALA A 465 22.03 0.70 32.19
N LYS A 466 22.92 1.70 32.19
CA LYS A 466 23.61 2.18 33.40
C LYS A 466 22.65 2.77 34.43
N ALA A 467 21.48 3.26 34.01
CA ALA A 467 20.49 3.84 34.92
C ALA A 467 19.88 2.82 35.88
N LEU A 468 19.92 1.52 35.52
CA LEU A 468 19.53 0.46 36.43
C LEU A 468 20.29 0.56 37.75
N TYR A 469 21.56 0.93 37.71
CA TYR A 469 22.46 0.86 38.86
C TYR A 469 22.67 2.22 39.56
N ASN A 470 21.95 3.26 39.16
CA ASN A 470 22.08 4.60 39.77
C ASN A 470 21.06 4.87 40.89
N ASN A 471 19.99 4.08 41.01
CA ASN A 471 19.00 4.22 42.09
C ASN A 471 19.27 3.17 43.18
N THR A 472 19.81 3.64 44.30
CA THR A 472 20.49 2.89 45.35
C THR A 472 19.59 2.17 46.36
N GLU A 473 18.26 2.16 46.20
CA GLU A 473 17.36 1.75 47.30
C GLU A 473 16.92 0.26 47.31
N ASN A 474 17.18 -0.57 46.29
CA ASN A 474 16.46 -1.85 46.13
C ASN A 474 17.27 -3.16 45.98
N TYR A 475 18.61 -3.19 46.08
CA TYR A 475 19.38 -4.42 45.80
C TYR A 475 19.84 -5.16 47.06
N GLU A 476 19.26 -6.33 47.33
CA GLU A 476 19.56 -7.15 48.53
C GLU A 476 20.98 -7.75 48.54
N ILE A 477 21.61 -7.97 47.37
CA ILE A 477 23.03 -8.39 47.30
C ILE A 477 23.99 -7.38 47.92
N LEU A 478 23.59 -6.11 48.01
CA LEU A 478 24.48 -4.99 48.35
C LEU A 478 24.46 -4.62 49.85
N GLN A 479 24.04 -5.54 50.73
CA GLN A 479 23.85 -5.31 52.18
C GLN A 479 25.15 -4.97 52.96
N ASN A 480 26.33 -4.94 52.33
CA ASN A 480 27.54 -4.35 52.90
C ASN A 480 27.82 -2.97 52.29
N THR A 481 27.57 -1.90 53.05
CA THR A 481 27.58 -0.50 52.57
C THR A 481 28.87 -0.07 51.88
N THR A 482 30.03 -0.59 52.29
CA THR A 482 31.33 -0.21 51.69
C THR A 482 31.64 -0.96 50.39
N LEU A 483 31.11 -2.18 50.28
CA LEU A 483 31.23 -3.02 49.08
C LEU A 483 30.19 -2.59 48.02
N ASN A 484 29.04 -2.07 48.47
CA ASN A 484 27.98 -1.50 47.65
C ASN A 484 28.48 -0.39 46.71
N ASP A 485 29.12 0.64 47.28
CA ASP A 485 29.63 1.78 46.50
C ASP A 485 30.64 1.34 45.42
N LYS A 486 31.50 0.36 45.75
CA LYS A 486 32.52 -0.18 44.84
C LYS A 486 31.92 -0.99 43.69
N LEU A 487 30.91 -1.82 43.97
CA LEU A 487 30.19 -2.60 42.96
C LEU A 487 29.44 -1.67 41.98
N LEU A 488 28.70 -0.70 42.51
CA LEU A 488 27.98 0.28 41.67
C LEU A 488 28.94 1.14 40.85
N GLN A 489 30.07 1.56 41.43
CA GLN A 489 31.11 2.29 40.71
C GLN A 489 31.75 1.44 39.61
N GLN A 490 31.99 0.14 39.84
CA GLN A 490 32.50 -0.78 38.81
C GLN A 490 31.50 -0.90 37.65
N LEU A 491 30.21 -1.04 37.94
CA LEU A 491 29.14 -1.08 36.92
C LEU A 491 29.05 0.21 36.11
N ALA A 492 29.07 1.37 36.79
CA ALA A 492 29.00 2.66 36.14
C ALA A 492 30.17 2.91 35.18
N ASN A 493 31.36 2.41 35.55
CA ASN A 493 32.60 2.58 34.78
C ASN A 493 32.86 1.44 33.78
N TYR A 494 32.07 0.38 33.80
CA TYR A 494 32.27 -0.74 32.89
C TYR A 494 32.00 -0.33 31.43
N GLU A 495 32.88 -0.78 30.55
CA GLU A 495 32.75 -0.69 29.10
C GLU A 495 33.19 -2.01 28.45
N PRO A 496 32.47 -2.48 27.40
CA PRO A 496 32.90 -3.64 26.62
C PRO A 496 34.23 -3.40 25.91
N THR A 497 34.98 -4.49 25.70
CA THR A 497 36.21 -4.45 24.90
C THR A 497 35.85 -4.62 23.42
N VAL A 498 36.44 -3.82 22.53
CA VAL A 498 36.26 -3.96 21.08
C VAL A 498 37.56 -4.38 20.42
N THR A 499 37.53 -5.51 19.73
CA THR A 499 38.67 -6.04 18.96
C THR A 499 38.27 -6.29 17.51
N MET A 500 39.26 -6.50 16.63
CA MET A 500 39.01 -7.01 15.28
C MET A 500 38.95 -8.53 15.29
N ALA A 501 38.12 -9.12 14.42
CA ALA A 501 38.07 -10.57 14.25
C ALA A 501 39.34 -11.10 13.55
N GLU A 502 39.73 -12.32 13.93
CA GLU A 502 40.68 -13.13 13.19
C GLU A 502 40.01 -13.83 12.02
N SER A 503 40.81 -14.37 11.10
CA SER A 503 40.29 -15.01 9.90
C SER A 503 41.13 -16.17 9.39
N SER A 504 40.46 -17.24 8.97
CA SER A 504 41.05 -18.36 8.23
C SER A 504 40.32 -18.58 6.91
N THR A 505 40.88 -19.41 6.02
CA THR A 505 40.26 -19.74 4.73
C THR A 505 39.76 -21.18 4.74
N LEU A 506 38.52 -21.38 4.29
CA LEU A 506 37.92 -22.69 4.02
C LEU A 506 37.29 -22.68 2.63
N HIS A 507 37.81 -23.48 1.69
CA HIS A 507 37.32 -23.66 0.33
C HIS A 507 36.95 -22.32 -0.35
N ARG A 508 37.92 -21.39 -0.41
CA ARG A 508 37.78 -20.02 -0.98
C ARG A 508 36.78 -19.10 -0.26
N HIS A 509 36.45 -19.39 0.99
CA HIS A 509 35.68 -18.51 1.85
C HIS A 509 36.56 -18.06 3.02
N THR A 510 36.54 -16.77 3.32
CA THR A 510 37.10 -16.22 4.54
C THR A 510 36.10 -16.45 5.66
N ILE A 511 36.55 -17.11 6.72
CA ILE A 511 35.80 -17.37 7.94
C ILE A 511 36.35 -16.47 9.03
N TYR A 512 35.53 -15.61 9.61
CA TYR A 512 35.90 -14.74 10.72
C TYR A 512 35.41 -15.30 12.05
N TYR A 513 36.27 -15.22 13.06
CA TYR A 513 36.03 -15.66 14.43
C TYR A 513 36.73 -14.72 15.43
N PRO A 514 36.32 -14.67 16.70
CA PRO A 514 36.97 -13.86 17.72
C PRO A 514 38.43 -14.26 18.01
N VAL A 515 39.23 -13.31 18.51
CA VAL A 515 40.63 -13.55 18.89
C VAL A 515 40.77 -14.62 19.97
N HIS A 516 39.85 -14.69 20.93
CA HIS A 516 39.88 -15.69 21.99
C HIS A 516 39.58 -17.11 21.48
N ALA A 517 38.95 -17.23 20.31
CA ALA A 517 38.59 -18.49 19.68
C ALA A 517 39.74 -19.04 18.82
N SER A 518 40.99 -18.97 19.30
CA SER A 518 42.18 -19.38 18.53
C SER A 518 42.10 -20.83 18.03
N PHE A 519 41.46 -21.71 18.79
CA PHE A 519 41.28 -23.12 18.42
C PHE A 519 40.34 -23.32 17.20
N MET A 520 39.50 -22.32 16.87
CA MET A 520 38.73 -22.33 15.63
C MET A 520 39.64 -22.34 14.39
N GLN A 521 40.83 -21.73 14.48
CA GLN A 521 41.83 -21.77 13.41
C GLN A 521 42.23 -23.22 13.10
N GLU A 522 42.55 -24.00 14.13
CA GLU A 522 42.99 -25.40 13.99
C GLU A 522 41.90 -26.27 13.35
N VAL A 523 40.64 -26.07 13.76
CA VAL A 523 39.49 -26.77 13.16
C VAL A 523 39.33 -26.41 11.67
N ILE A 524 39.43 -25.13 11.31
CA ILE A 524 39.30 -24.70 9.91
C ILE A 524 40.45 -25.22 9.06
N GLU A 525 41.68 -25.14 9.55
CA GLU A 525 42.88 -25.64 8.85
C GLU A 525 42.83 -27.15 8.66
N ALA A 526 42.38 -27.91 9.67
CA ALA A 526 42.18 -29.35 9.56
C ALA A 526 41.15 -29.70 8.48
N LEU A 527 40.04 -28.95 8.39
CA LEU A 527 39.03 -29.15 7.36
C LEU A 527 39.52 -28.74 5.96
N GLU A 528 40.29 -27.66 5.83
CA GLU A 528 40.84 -27.21 4.55
C GLU A 528 41.90 -28.17 3.98
N ASN A 529 42.67 -28.81 4.86
CA ASN A 529 43.72 -29.76 4.48
C ASN A 529 43.19 -31.14 4.07
N LEU A 530 41.89 -31.39 4.19
CA LEU A 530 41.29 -32.64 3.76
C LEU A 530 41.37 -32.81 2.23
N PRO A 531 41.73 -34.01 1.71
CA PRO A 531 41.77 -34.28 0.27
C PRO A 531 40.36 -34.48 -0.32
N ILE A 532 39.42 -33.61 0.02
CA ILE A 532 38.01 -33.68 -0.37
C ILE A 532 37.72 -32.52 -1.33
N LEU A 533 37.10 -32.84 -2.46
CA LEU A 533 36.62 -31.86 -3.43
C LEU A 533 35.12 -31.63 -3.23
N ALA A 534 34.62 -30.46 -3.63
CA ALA A 534 33.18 -30.15 -3.50
C ALA A 534 32.27 -31.20 -4.17
N LYS A 535 32.76 -31.89 -5.21
CA LYS A 535 32.00 -32.94 -5.93
C LYS A 535 31.82 -34.25 -5.15
N ASN A 536 32.72 -34.58 -4.22
CA ASN A 536 32.65 -35.80 -3.41
C ASN A 536 32.43 -35.51 -1.91
N ALA A 537 32.30 -34.24 -1.51
CA ALA A 537 32.12 -33.84 -0.12
C ALA A 537 30.94 -34.49 0.62
N SER A 538 29.92 -34.94 -0.12
CA SER A 538 28.73 -35.62 0.42
C SER A 538 28.79 -37.14 0.36
N THR A 539 29.89 -37.77 -0.09
CA THR A 539 30.02 -39.24 -0.01
C THR A 539 30.22 -39.69 1.44
N ILE A 540 29.86 -40.94 1.73
CA ILE A 540 29.97 -41.52 3.07
C ILE A 540 31.43 -41.50 3.54
N GLU A 541 32.38 -41.84 2.67
CA GLU A 541 33.81 -41.87 2.99
C GLU A 541 34.33 -40.47 3.34
N SER A 542 33.88 -39.45 2.61
CA SER A 542 34.28 -38.06 2.87
C SER A 542 33.70 -37.57 4.20
N GLN A 543 32.45 -37.91 4.50
CA GLN A 543 31.82 -37.56 5.79
C GLN A 543 32.49 -38.28 6.97
N ALA A 544 32.84 -39.56 6.80
CA ALA A 544 33.56 -40.33 7.82
C ALA A 544 34.96 -39.76 8.07
N LEU A 545 35.68 -39.38 7.00
CA LEU A 545 36.99 -38.76 7.11
C LEU A 545 36.94 -37.43 7.86
N VAL A 546 35.94 -36.58 7.59
CA VAL A 546 35.74 -35.32 8.33
C VAL A 546 35.55 -35.58 9.82
N ALA A 547 34.69 -36.53 10.20
CA ALA A 547 34.46 -36.87 11.61
C ALA A 547 35.72 -37.40 12.29
N GLN A 548 36.48 -38.28 11.63
CA GLN A 548 37.76 -38.81 12.12
C GLN A 548 38.81 -37.70 12.31
N THR A 549 38.90 -36.77 11.36
CA THR A 549 39.83 -35.64 11.44
C THR A 549 39.45 -34.71 12.58
N LEU A 550 38.19 -34.33 12.73
CA LEU A 550 37.75 -33.48 13.84
C LEU A 550 37.97 -34.17 15.21
N MET A 551 37.74 -35.49 15.30
CA MET A 551 38.08 -36.27 16.51
C MET A 551 39.59 -36.20 16.81
N SER A 552 40.44 -36.36 15.79
CA SER A 552 41.89 -36.29 15.99
C SER A 552 42.35 -34.92 16.48
N VAL A 553 41.73 -33.84 16.00
CA VAL A 553 41.98 -32.46 16.46
C VAL A 553 41.51 -32.30 17.92
N SER A 554 40.34 -32.84 18.25
CA SER A 554 39.82 -32.82 19.63
C SER A 554 40.75 -33.51 20.62
N LEU A 555 41.33 -34.67 20.26
CA LEU A 555 42.23 -35.42 21.13
C LEU A 555 43.60 -34.74 21.35
N GLN A 556 44.03 -33.88 20.43
CA GLN A 556 45.28 -33.14 20.54
C GLN A 556 45.16 -31.93 21.49
N SER A 557 43.94 -31.48 21.79
CA SER A 557 43.68 -30.33 22.65
C SER A 557 43.37 -30.75 24.08
N SER A 558 44.32 -30.51 24.98
CA SER A 558 44.11 -30.70 26.42
C SER A 558 43.08 -29.74 27.03
N GLN A 559 42.72 -28.66 26.32
CA GLN A 559 41.74 -27.65 26.76
C GLN A 559 40.28 -28.03 26.50
N PHE A 560 40.00 -28.95 25.56
CA PHE A 560 38.64 -29.32 25.16
C PHE A 560 38.24 -30.75 25.54
N LEU A 561 39.06 -31.45 26.33
CA LEU A 561 38.78 -32.79 26.86
C LEU A 561 37.72 -32.79 27.97
N GLN A 562 36.60 -32.12 27.78
CA GLN A 562 35.43 -32.21 28.66
C GLN A 562 34.14 -31.97 27.85
N TYR A 563 33.65 -33.02 27.18
CA TYR A 563 32.19 -33.18 27.15
C TYR A 563 31.77 -33.54 28.58
N GLU A 564 31.69 -32.52 29.44
CA GLU A 564 30.81 -32.62 30.59
C GLU A 564 29.38 -32.44 30.07
N GLU A 565 28.42 -33.14 30.68
CA GLU A 565 26.97 -32.96 30.49
C GLU A 565 26.54 -31.54 30.94
N LYS A 566 27.14 -30.50 30.37
CA LYS A 566 26.75 -29.12 30.60
C LYS A 566 25.50 -28.83 29.78
N ARG A 567 24.44 -28.43 30.48
CA ARG A 567 23.18 -28.03 29.90
C ARG A 567 23.38 -26.79 29.03
N GLU A 568 22.54 -26.64 28.00
CA GLU A 568 22.59 -25.47 27.13
C GLU A 568 22.18 -24.19 27.88
N THR A 569 23.16 -23.35 28.19
CA THR A 569 22.99 -22.07 28.91
C THR A 569 23.40 -20.89 28.04
N TYR A 570 23.13 -20.98 26.74
CA TYR A 570 23.37 -19.89 25.81
C TYR A 570 22.27 -19.81 24.75
N THR A 571 22.23 -18.68 24.06
CA THR A 571 21.43 -18.50 22.85
C THR A 571 22.22 -17.69 21.82
N GLY A 572 21.98 -17.99 20.55
CA GLY A 572 22.55 -17.26 19.43
C GLY A 572 21.50 -16.50 18.63
N VAL A 573 21.68 -15.19 18.50
CA VAL A 573 20.84 -14.32 17.67
C VAL A 573 21.62 -13.91 16.43
N MET A 574 21.09 -14.26 15.26
CA MET A 574 21.66 -13.88 13.97
C MET A 574 20.77 -12.83 13.30
N ALA A 575 21.36 -11.79 12.73
CA ALA A 575 20.64 -10.82 11.92
C ALA A 575 21.41 -10.41 10.66
N MET A 576 20.66 -10.13 9.59
CA MET A 576 21.18 -9.58 8.34
C MET A 576 20.19 -8.56 7.76
N ASP A 577 20.70 -7.49 7.18
CA ASP A 577 19.89 -6.42 6.58
C ASP A 577 20.21 -6.16 5.09
N TRP A 578 19.45 -5.24 4.51
CA TRP A 578 19.58 -4.82 3.10
C TRP A 578 20.86 -4.01 2.83
N GLN A 579 21.53 -3.55 3.88
CA GLN A 579 22.80 -2.83 3.78
C GLN A 579 24.00 -3.80 3.73
N ASP A 580 23.75 -5.12 3.76
CA ASP A 580 24.77 -6.16 3.93
C ASP A 580 25.55 -5.99 5.25
N THR A 581 24.83 -5.63 6.32
CA THR A 581 25.31 -5.78 7.70
C THR A 581 24.96 -7.17 8.21
N TYR A 582 25.92 -7.83 8.82
CA TYR A 582 25.85 -9.18 9.38
C TYR A 582 26.14 -9.08 10.87
N VAL A 583 25.26 -9.66 11.70
CA VAL A 583 25.41 -9.61 13.15
C VAL A 583 25.19 -10.99 13.75
N SER A 584 26.14 -11.42 14.58
CA SER A 584 26.04 -12.62 15.42
C SER A 584 26.19 -12.21 16.87
N ILE A 585 25.15 -12.44 17.68
CA ILE A 585 25.16 -12.15 19.12
C ILE A 585 25.02 -13.47 19.87
N LEU A 586 26.02 -13.85 20.64
CA LEU A 586 25.95 -14.99 21.55
C LEU A 586 25.94 -14.48 22.99
N THR A 587 24.92 -14.87 23.75
CA THR A 587 24.77 -14.51 25.17
C THR A 587 24.37 -15.73 25.97
N GLY A 588 24.72 -15.75 27.25
CA GLY A 588 24.43 -16.88 28.10
C GLY A 588 24.75 -16.65 29.57
N LEU A 589 24.62 -17.73 30.32
CA LEU A 589 24.88 -17.84 31.75
C LEU A 589 25.80 -19.04 32.00
N SER A 590 26.46 -19.09 33.15
CA SER A 590 27.35 -20.18 33.53
C SER A 590 26.56 -21.44 33.95
N SER A 591 25.29 -21.29 34.30
CA SER A 591 24.35 -22.38 34.64
C SER A 591 22.91 -21.97 34.31
N PRO A 592 21.95 -22.91 34.19
CA PRO A 592 20.56 -22.54 33.98
C PRO A 592 20.06 -21.63 35.11
N PHE A 593 19.51 -20.47 34.75
CA PHE A 593 19.14 -19.40 35.69
C PHE A 593 20.31 -18.83 36.53
N GLY A 594 21.56 -19.03 36.11
CA GLY A 594 22.75 -18.48 36.78
C GLY A 594 22.87 -18.96 38.23
N ARG A 595 22.95 -18.02 39.18
CA ARG A 595 23.18 -18.25 40.62
C ARG A 595 22.02 -18.95 41.36
N GLY A 596 20.89 -19.16 40.70
CA GLY A 596 19.79 -19.98 41.20
C GLY A 596 18.59 -19.18 41.70
N ASN A 597 17.96 -19.67 42.77
CA ASN A 597 16.55 -19.48 43.07
C ASN A 597 16.10 -18.07 43.50
N LYS A 598 17.01 -17.16 43.83
CA LYS A 598 16.69 -15.82 44.32
C LYS A 598 17.10 -14.74 43.33
N MET A 599 16.23 -13.74 43.21
CA MET A 599 16.41 -12.58 42.33
C MET A 599 17.24 -11.47 42.98
N ASP A 600 17.56 -11.59 44.27
CA ASP A 600 18.50 -10.74 44.98
C ASP A 600 18.22 -9.21 44.86
N GLY A 601 16.93 -8.84 44.71
CA GLY A 601 16.44 -7.48 44.51
C GLY A 601 16.41 -6.99 43.05
N LEU A 602 16.78 -7.82 42.07
CA LEU A 602 16.71 -7.54 40.63
C LEU A 602 15.62 -8.40 39.98
N PRO A 603 14.81 -7.89 39.04
CA PRO A 603 13.83 -8.71 38.31
C PRO A 603 14.45 -9.63 37.23
N PHE A 604 15.71 -10.04 37.41
CA PHE A 604 16.40 -11.03 36.59
C PHE A 604 17.45 -11.79 37.42
N PHE A 605 17.86 -12.96 36.95
CA PHE A 605 18.89 -13.78 37.60
C PHE A 605 20.31 -13.28 37.34
N LEU A 606 21.13 -13.22 38.38
CA LEU A 606 22.56 -12.99 38.26
C LEU A 606 23.32 -14.27 37.93
N ASP A 607 24.46 -14.11 37.26
CA ASP A 607 25.32 -15.24 36.92
C ASP A 607 26.47 -15.40 37.93
N ASN A 608 26.94 -16.65 38.06
CA ASN A 608 28.11 -16.97 38.88
C ASN A 608 29.40 -16.79 38.08
N ILE A 609 30.52 -16.65 38.78
CA ILE A 609 31.82 -16.87 38.19
C ILE A 609 32.13 -18.36 38.28
N ASP A 610 31.99 -19.05 37.17
CA ASP A 610 32.50 -20.41 36.96
C ASP A 610 33.49 -20.38 35.78
N ASN A 611 34.43 -21.33 35.76
CA ASN A 611 35.65 -21.51 34.94
C ASN A 611 35.62 -20.99 33.46
N ASP A 612 35.36 -19.71 33.25
CA ASP A 612 35.28 -19.01 31.96
C ASP A 612 34.40 -19.68 30.88
N ASP A 613 33.28 -20.31 31.27
CA ASP A 613 32.42 -21.06 30.33
C ASP A 613 31.87 -20.22 29.17
N LEU A 614 31.68 -18.91 29.38
CA LEU A 614 31.23 -17.99 28.33
C LEU A 614 32.28 -17.74 27.24
N SER A 615 33.58 -17.94 27.53
CA SER A 615 34.66 -17.80 26.53
C SER A 615 34.54 -18.82 25.39
N THR A 616 33.75 -19.87 25.57
CA THR A 616 33.46 -20.86 24.53
C THR A 616 32.54 -20.33 23.42
N PHE A 617 31.96 -19.13 23.57
CA PHE A 617 31.05 -18.54 22.59
C PHE A 617 31.83 -18.03 21.38
N ILE A 618 31.53 -18.61 20.22
CA ILE A 618 32.21 -18.35 18.97
C ILE A 618 31.17 -17.89 17.93
N PRO A 619 30.87 -16.57 17.86
CA PRO A 619 30.18 -16.01 16.70
C PRO A 619 31.04 -16.21 15.44
N ILE A 620 30.39 -16.46 14.30
CA ILE A 620 31.06 -16.70 13.02
C ILE A 620 30.39 -15.87 11.92
N ILE A 621 31.20 -15.17 11.13
CA ILE A 621 30.78 -14.52 9.88
C ILE A 621 31.67 -15.04 8.76
N PHE A 622 31.09 -15.33 7.59
CA PHE A 622 31.88 -15.82 6.46
C PHE A 622 31.42 -15.24 5.13
N HIS A 623 32.34 -15.12 4.17
CA HIS A 623 32.02 -14.75 2.80
C HIS A 623 32.99 -15.38 1.80
N HIS A 624 32.54 -15.54 0.56
CA HIS A 624 33.37 -15.99 -0.55
C HIS A 624 34.43 -14.93 -0.95
N ASN A 625 35.65 -15.34 -1.29
CA ASN A 625 36.80 -14.44 -1.52
C ASN A 625 36.78 -13.79 -2.92
N GLU A 626 36.54 -14.59 -3.96
CA GLU A 626 36.73 -14.15 -5.36
C GLU A 626 35.46 -13.64 -6.05
N LYS A 627 34.26 -14.02 -5.56
CA LYS A 627 32.99 -13.74 -6.23
C LYS A 627 32.25 -12.65 -5.49
N LEU A 628 32.16 -11.48 -6.12
CA LEU A 628 31.24 -10.43 -5.69
C LEU A 628 29.83 -11.04 -5.59
N CYS A 629 29.21 -10.93 -4.41
CA CYS A 629 27.92 -11.52 -4.09
C CYS A 629 27.86 -13.07 -4.08
N GLY A 630 28.99 -13.75 -3.81
CA GLY A 630 29.05 -15.19 -3.50
C GLY A 630 28.28 -15.59 -2.23
N LEU A 631 28.43 -16.86 -1.83
CA LEU A 631 27.83 -17.34 -0.56
C LEU A 631 28.50 -16.58 0.60
N ARG A 632 27.67 -16.00 1.45
CA ARG A 632 28.08 -15.30 2.66
C ARG A 632 27.02 -15.51 3.74
N GLY A 633 27.41 -15.46 5.00
CA GLY A 633 26.47 -15.75 6.06
C GLY A 633 27.03 -15.50 7.44
N VAL A 634 26.14 -15.73 8.41
CA VAL A 634 26.39 -15.53 9.82
C VAL A 634 25.76 -16.67 10.61
N LEU A 635 26.51 -17.18 11.59
CA LEU A 635 26.10 -18.23 12.52
C LEU A 635 26.91 -18.08 13.82
N GLY A 636 26.74 -18.99 14.76
CA GLY A 636 27.56 -19.04 15.96
C GLY A 636 27.02 -20.06 16.95
N SER A 637 27.92 -20.62 17.75
CA SER A 637 27.59 -21.53 18.83
C SER A 637 28.63 -21.44 19.94
N ASN A 638 28.41 -22.17 21.03
CA ASN A 638 29.39 -22.37 22.09
C ASN A 638 30.30 -23.59 21.82
N ASP A 639 30.33 -24.11 20.59
CA ASP A 639 31.11 -25.29 20.22
C ASP A 639 31.89 -25.07 18.92
N VAL A 640 33.21 -25.10 19.04
CA VAL A 640 34.13 -24.96 17.91
C VAL A 640 33.95 -26.05 16.85
N PHE A 641 33.68 -27.29 17.25
CA PHE A 641 33.50 -28.43 16.35
C PHE A 641 32.14 -28.39 15.68
N LEU A 642 31.10 -27.95 16.39
CA LEU A 642 29.77 -27.75 15.78
C LEU A 642 29.81 -26.66 14.72
N ASN A 643 30.48 -25.54 15.01
CA ASN A 643 30.73 -24.49 14.03
C ASN A 643 31.48 -25.04 12.81
N GLY A 644 32.52 -25.86 13.01
CA GLY A 644 33.26 -26.53 11.94
C GLY A 644 32.38 -27.45 11.09
N GLN A 645 31.55 -28.30 11.72
CA GLN A 645 30.61 -29.19 11.03
C GLN A 645 29.61 -28.40 10.16
N ILE A 646 29.02 -27.33 10.70
CA ILE A 646 28.05 -26.50 9.98
C ILE A 646 28.72 -25.74 8.84
N LEU A 647 29.92 -25.18 9.05
CA LEU A 647 30.70 -24.53 8.00
C LEU A 647 31.03 -25.50 6.86
N TYR A 648 31.46 -26.73 7.19
CA TYR A 648 31.71 -27.77 6.18
C TYR A 648 30.45 -28.08 5.36
N ASN A 649 29.30 -28.22 6.03
CA ASN A 649 28.02 -28.47 5.37
C ASN A 649 27.58 -27.32 4.44
N LEU A 650 27.75 -26.07 4.87
CA LEU A 650 27.37 -24.88 4.10
C LEU A 650 28.32 -24.58 2.94
N VAL A 651 29.63 -24.67 3.20
CA VAL A 651 30.68 -24.18 2.29
C VAL A 651 31.17 -25.29 1.36
N VAL A 652 31.46 -26.47 1.92
CA VAL A 652 32.13 -27.55 1.19
C VAL A 652 31.12 -28.49 0.52
N ARG A 653 30.08 -28.90 1.25
CA ARG A 653 28.97 -29.70 0.71
C ARG A 653 27.92 -28.87 -0.01
N ALA A 654 27.97 -27.55 0.13
CA ALA A 654 27.02 -26.61 -0.47
C ALA A 654 25.54 -26.94 -0.18
N LEU A 655 25.25 -27.46 1.01
CA LEU A 655 23.89 -27.71 1.46
C LEU A 655 23.14 -26.38 1.62
N ASN A 656 21.82 -26.42 1.47
CA ASN A 656 21.00 -25.28 1.87
C ASN A 656 21.06 -25.10 3.40
N VAL A 657 20.77 -23.89 3.89
CA VAL A 657 20.95 -23.56 5.32
C VAL A 657 20.16 -24.48 6.25
N SER A 658 18.93 -24.85 5.90
CA SER A 658 18.12 -25.77 6.70
C SER A 658 18.75 -27.16 6.76
N ALA A 659 19.16 -27.71 5.62
CA ALA A 659 19.81 -29.03 5.57
C ALA A 659 21.18 -29.04 6.27
N ALA A 660 21.91 -27.93 6.26
CA ALA A 660 23.20 -27.82 6.92
C ALA A 660 23.09 -27.80 8.45
N ILE A 661 22.08 -27.07 8.97
CA ILE A 661 21.81 -26.97 10.41
C ILE A 661 21.15 -28.25 10.93
N GLU A 662 20.18 -28.80 10.21
CA GLU A 662 19.45 -30.01 10.64
C GLU A 662 20.24 -31.31 10.42
N HIS A 663 21.41 -31.24 9.79
CA HIS A 663 22.25 -32.42 9.59
C HIS A 663 22.57 -33.08 10.94
N PRO A 664 22.54 -34.43 11.03
CA PRO A 664 22.95 -35.16 12.23
C PRO A 664 24.35 -34.74 12.69
N ARG A 665 24.48 -34.48 13.99
CA ARG A 665 25.69 -33.94 14.62
C ARG A 665 26.45 -35.03 15.35
N TYR A 666 27.71 -34.77 15.58
CA TYR A 666 28.51 -35.53 16.52
C TYR A 666 29.27 -34.58 17.45
N TYR A 667 29.50 -35.07 18.67
CA TYR A 667 30.19 -34.39 19.74
C TYR A 667 31.38 -35.24 20.17
N PHE A 668 32.41 -34.60 20.73
CA PHE A 668 33.63 -35.28 21.14
C PHE A 668 33.74 -35.30 22.65
N ALA A 669 33.85 -36.51 23.21
CA ALA A 669 34.08 -36.76 24.62
C ALA A 669 35.52 -37.27 24.83
N ALA A 670 35.94 -37.36 26.09
CA ALA A 670 37.28 -37.80 26.43
C ALA A 670 37.59 -39.25 25.99
N ASP A 671 36.57 -40.10 25.84
CA ASP A 671 36.70 -41.52 25.51
C ASP A 671 36.23 -41.90 24.10
N GLY A 672 35.75 -40.94 23.30
CA GLY A 672 35.26 -41.21 21.96
C GLY A 672 34.31 -40.15 21.41
N MET A 673 33.69 -40.47 20.27
CA MET A 673 32.70 -39.62 19.62
C MET A 673 31.27 -40.06 19.99
N VAL A 674 30.39 -39.10 20.21
CA VAL A 674 28.96 -39.29 20.48
C VAL A 674 28.16 -38.76 19.30
N ILE A 675 27.34 -39.61 18.68
CA ILE A 675 26.49 -39.21 17.55
C ILE A 675 25.11 -38.85 18.06
N GLU A 676 24.57 -37.73 17.61
CA GLU A 676 23.18 -37.37 17.83
C GLU A 676 22.28 -38.40 17.16
N ASN A 677 21.46 -39.09 17.96
CA ASN A 677 20.50 -40.05 17.47
C ASN A 677 19.11 -39.75 18.05
N ASN A 678 18.23 -39.18 17.23
CA ASN A 678 16.82 -39.03 17.58
C ASN A 678 15.92 -39.34 16.36
N GLN A 679 14.62 -39.49 16.59
CA GLN A 679 13.65 -39.87 15.53
C GLN A 679 13.58 -38.88 14.36
N ARG A 680 14.04 -37.63 14.52
CA ARG A 680 14.01 -36.59 13.48
C ARG A 680 15.35 -36.44 12.75
N HIS A 681 16.44 -36.76 13.43
CA HIS A 681 17.82 -36.53 13.02
C HIS A 681 18.61 -37.82 13.24
N SER A 682 18.56 -38.71 12.25
CA SER A 682 19.29 -39.98 12.26
C SER A 682 20.42 -39.96 11.24
N MET A 683 21.62 -40.32 11.67
CA MET A 683 22.75 -40.54 10.76
C MET A 683 22.44 -41.70 9.79
N GLU A 684 22.93 -41.61 8.56
CA GLU A 684 22.81 -42.73 7.62
C GLU A 684 23.50 -43.97 8.20
N ALA A 685 22.82 -45.13 8.19
CA ALA A 685 23.33 -46.36 8.80
C ALA A 685 24.71 -46.78 8.27
N ALA A 686 24.99 -46.54 6.99
CA ALA A 686 26.29 -46.85 6.38
C ALA A 686 27.40 -45.89 6.84
N LEU A 687 27.08 -44.62 7.13
CA LEU A 687 28.02 -43.67 7.74
C LEU A 687 28.24 -44.01 9.21
N GLN A 688 27.17 -44.32 9.95
CA GLN A 688 27.28 -44.77 11.33
C GLN A 688 28.18 -46.01 11.46
N ALA A 689 27.99 -47.02 10.59
CA ALA A 689 28.82 -48.22 10.57
C ALA A 689 30.32 -47.94 10.32
N GLN A 690 30.68 -46.88 9.58
CA GLN A 690 32.09 -46.47 9.41
C GLN A 690 32.66 -45.75 10.63
N LEU A 691 31.80 -45.22 11.49
CA LEU A 691 32.17 -44.45 12.68
C LEU A 691 32.14 -45.29 13.97
N ASP A 692 31.52 -46.47 13.96
CA ASP A 692 31.40 -47.38 15.12
C ASP A 692 32.74 -47.63 15.84
N SER A 693 33.87 -47.68 15.11
CA SER A 693 35.20 -47.95 15.69
C SER A 693 35.78 -46.78 16.51
N ILE A 694 35.24 -45.58 16.36
CA ILE A 694 35.66 -44.37 17.09
C ILE A 694 34.55 -43.82 18.00
N MET A 695 33.43 -44.53 18.09
CA MET A 695 32.35 -44.16 19.00
C MET A 695 32.76 -44.38 20.46
N SER A 696 32.28 -43.49 21.33
CA SER A 696 32.41 -43.65 22.77
C SER A 696 31.69 -44.94 23.22
N SER A 697 32.31 -45.62 24.18
CA SER A 697 31.73 -46.84 24.77
C SER A 697 30.71 -46.54 25.88
N LEU A 698 30.65 -45.29 26.33
CA LEU A 698 29.76 -44.83 27.39
C LEU A 698 28.40 -44.40 26.82
N SER A 699 27.32 -44.77 27.52
CA SER A 699 25.99 -44.24 27.24
C SER A 699 25.91 -42.79 27.73
N HIS A 700 26.03 -41.84 26.82
CA HIS A 700 25.81 -40.43 27.11
C HIS A 700 24.34 -40.06 26.90
N ASP A 701 23.71 -39.43 27.89
CA ASP A 701 22.36 -38.88 27.72
C ASP A 701 22.46 -37.60 26.89
N ILE A 702 22.07 -37.64 25.62
CA ILE A 702 22.08 -36.48 24.71
C ILE A 702 20.84 -35.61 24.98
N SER A 703 20.55 -35.33 26.24
CA SER A 703 19.38 -34.56 26.67
C SER A 703 19.51 -33.06 26.38
N SER A 704 20.74 -32.58 26.12
CA SER A 704 21.08 -31.18 25.88
C SER A 704 21.69 -30.99 24.48
N ILE A 705 20.86 -31.11 23.43
CA ILE A 705 21.32 -30.87 22.06
C ILE A 705 21.38 -29.36 21.81
N ARG A 706 22.59 -28.86 21.54
CA ARG A 706 22.87 -27.43 21.30
C ARG A 706 22.10 -26.93 20.07
N SER A 707 21.58 -25.73 20.12
CA SER A 707 20.83 -25.06 19.05
C SER A 707 21.72 -24.09 18.28
N VAL A 708 21.61 -24.04 16.95
CA VAL A 708 22.39 -23.10 16.11
C VAL A 708 21.50 -22.39 15.09
N ASN A 709 21.50 -21.06 15.16
CA ASN A 709 20.81 -20.20 14.21
C ASN A 709 21.77 -19.74 13.11
N ALA A 710 21.28 -19.64 11.87
CA ALA A 710 22.10 -19.21 10.75
C ALA A 710 21.31 -18.41 9.70
N ILE A 711 21.97 -17.44 9.09
CA ILE A 711 21.46 -16.69 7.95
C ILE A 711 22.52 -16.65 6.86
N VAL A 712 22.14 -17.04 5.65
CA VAL A 712 23.00 -17.04 4.48
C VAL A 712 22.38 -16.20 3.36
N LYS A 713 23.25 -15.58 2.57
CA LYS A 713 22.91 -14.78 1.40
C LYS A 713 23.75 -15.24 0.21
N ARG A 714 23.12 -15.35 -0.96
CA ARG A 714 23.78 -15.58 -2.24
C ARG A 714 23.15 -14.65 -3.26
N LYS A 715 23.96 -13.81 -3.91
CA LYS A 715 23.44 -12.65 -4.66
C LYS A 715 22.57 -11.80 -3.72
N ASP A 716 21.29 -11.64 -4.07
CA ASP A 716 20.28 -10.97 -3.26
C ASP A 716 19.28 -11.95 -2.61
N SER A 717 19.48 -13.26 -2.81
CA SER A 717 18.64 -14.28 -2.19
C SER A 717 19.09 -14.51 -0.75
N LEU A 718 18.17 -14.31 0.19
CA LEU A 718 18.36 -14.45 1.63
C LEU A 718 17.62 -15.68 2.15
N SER A 719 18.36 -16.55 2.83
CA SER A 719 17.83 -17.75 3.48
C SER A 719 18.25 -17.76 4.94
N SER A 720 17.30 -17.98 5.84
CA SER A 720 17.52 -18.03 7.28
C SER A 720 16.91 -19.30 7.84
N HIS A 721 17.57 -19.90 8.83
CA HIS A 721 17.09 -21.09 9.52
C HIS A 721 17.36 -20.97 11.02
N SER A 722 16.39 -21.41 11.79
CA SER A 722 16.53 -21.60 13.24
C SER A 722 16.42 -23.08 13.54
N ASP A 723 17.30 -23.56 14.42
CA ASP A 723 17.44 -24.98 14.71
C ASP A 723 16.17 -25.58 15.30
N SER A 724 15.71 -26.70 14.75
CA SER A 724 14.59 -27.44 15.32
C SER A 724 14.86 -27.95 16.74
N ARG A 725 16.13 -28.09 17.15
CA ARG A 725 16.55 -28.43 18.53
C ARG A 725 16.26 -27.32 19.54
N GLY A 726 16.30 -26.06 19.09
CA GLY A 726 16.01 -24.88 19.93
C GLY A 726 14.53 -24.49 19.96
N ASN A 727 13.68 -25.10 19.12
CA ASN A 727 12.27 -24.71 18.86
C ASN A 727 12.09 -23.33 18.20
N GLY A 728 13.17 -22.76 17.66
CA GLY A 728 13.16 -21.46 17.01
C GLY A 728 12.55 -21.46 15.63
N ILE A 729 12.10 -20.29 15.19
CA ILE A 729 11.70 -20.05 13.80
C ILE A 729 12.37 -18.76 13.36
N ALA A 730 13.11 -18.82 12.25
CA ALA A 730 13.68 -17.64 11.63
C ALA A 730 12.58 -16.80 10.95
N SER A 731 12.67 -15.47 11.10
CA SER A 731 11.74 -14.52 10.49
C SER A 731 12.47 -13.74 9.40
N ARG A 732 11.76 -13.46 8.30
CA ARG A 732 12.27 -12.71 7.14
C ARG A 732 11.34 -11.57 6.81
N PHE A 733 11.93 -10.46 6.38
CA PHE A 733 11.27 -9.27 5.87
C PHE A 733 11.69 -9.04 4.43
#